data_AF-A0A1I7UDX4-F1
#
_entry.id   AF-A0A1I7UDX4-F1
#
_cell.length_a   1.000
_cell.length_b   1.000
_cell.length_c   1.000
_cell.angle_alpha   90.00
_cell.angle_beta   90.00
_cell.angle_gamma   90.00
#
_symmetry.space_group_name_H-M   'P 1'
#
loop_
_entity.id
_entity.type
_entity.pdbx_description
1 polymer ?
#
loop_
_entity_poly.entity_id
_entity_poly.type
_entity_poly.pdbx_seq_one_letter_code
_entity_poly.pdbx_strand_id
1 'polypeptide(L)'
;MKLLLISLFIIVRSDLLYQQGSPQDQTDAPYNLSQTISQHMKLSRILNAINLQLRLMNKKIDNIDVIAGIWDVDKKAINSLASLRVDALAWSLNSLEQMVNEFPNDIHRIGNVEEISKRIDSVKEITPEKRKALRLAMREDSVPSFVVQKHFPKWNFTVNLADIALQELEKGKNITVNTFKQSCFDNLITSMINVSDVIIKVNHWSEAINETQQKSIDRLVEGYKAAIEVQNRASDLKELSKLLTNIGHIISKFQPLKNMKGVFGMQEQSRQLFNALLQLHQFSNTSLAPAFTSNFNVTTLEESLRDKGIMFLLNKGENLSSLESYLGHIASIDGKITPINQNMKTLMSYDLIDQMDKISRSIDKISKLQNYLNLAFLPNCHESPSLAGEVDSSELQTLADDLNQLLSVVPTILDKLKDIETIREEVKKFFHELEKIEKSDAFEKWLKENEADKVKKALEAAKSVFDGIMQTQDVADSIERLSAGKDKIISIQKKFKEFTALKKECDPLFSFDVKSFELLNDIPDTIHRMKEEKSIQKIKPLMDIIPAFTDDIIELTPSVYEMPKPDPNAKIFKTLNYQDLLDVGICARALENMELIQRYDEYLGNLIYSGVEESIKRMKNQENKARLEKIWGNFTDLRTKLEGIRSNNQNLLEAVNLSGKEKNLGDIFYVYSNLSLMSPSEQVFLHDLRLSMRLFEEPDKKLMESVEKLEKPLATDWQMAHAKMKRLPDILWAINRSFEIFFWKRKDKELGIFEQMGAGWCIPVNRRPNIT
;
A
#
# COMPACT_ATOMS: atom_id res chain seq x y z
N MET A 1 28.31 107.93 12.94
CA MET A 1 29.03 107.01 12.03
C MET A 1 29.00 105.53 12.47
N LYS A 2 28.95 105.18 13.77
CA LYS A 2 28.79 103.77 14.22
C LYS A 2 27.38 103.18 14.08
N LEU A 3 26.33 104.00 13.88
CA LEU A 3 24.94 103.53 13.71
C LEU A 3 24.57 103.12 12.27
N LEU A 4 25.32 103.57 11.26
CA LEU A 4 25.11 103.23 9.84
C LEU A 4 25.80 101.90 9.44
N LEU A 5 26.87 101.52 10.14
CA LEU A 5 27.55 100.23 9.97
C LEU A 5 26.77 99.06 10.60
N ILE A 6 26.01 99.30 11.67
CA ILE A 6 25.17 98.28 12.32
C ILE A 6 23.91 97.99 11.49
N SER A 7 23.35 98.98 10.80
CA SER A 7 22.17 98.79 9.92
C SER A 7 22.53 98.05 8.63
N LEU A 8 23.72 98.28 8.05
CA LEU A 8 24.25 97.48 6.94
C LEU A 8 24.55 96.02 7.35
N PHE A 9 25.00 95.78 8.58
CA PHE A 9 25.26 94.42 9.08
C PHE A 9 23.97 93.62 9.35
N ILE A 10 22.87 94.28 9.70
CA ILE A 10 21.56 93.64 9.90
C ILE A 10 20.89 93.33 8.56
N ILE A 11 21.00 94.21 7.56
CA ILE A 11 20.42 93.97 6.21
C ILE A 11 21.17 92.84 5.48
N VAL A 12 22.50 92.79 5.57
CA VAL A 12 23.30 91.71 4.96
C VAL A 12 23.10 90.36 5.68
N ARG A 13 22.84 90.35 7.00
CA ARG A 13 22.54 89.11 7.74
C ARG A 13 21.12 88.60 7.49
N SER A 14 20.17 89.50 7.22
CA SER A 14 18.81 89.12 6.81
C SER A 14 18.77 88.57 5.38
N ASP A 15 19.53 89.12 4.43
CA ASP A 15 19.60 88.59 3.06
C ASP A 15 20.36 87.25 2.95
N LEU A 16 21.38 87.01 3.79
CA LEU A 16 22.06 85.71 3.89
C LEU A 16 21.22 84.62 4.58
N LEU A 17 20.26 85.01 5.41
CA LEU A 17 19.27 84.08 6.00
C LEU A 17 18.02 83.90 5.11
N TYR A 18 17.76 84.78 4.14
CA TYR A 18 16.64 84.67 3.20
C TYR A 18 17.00 83.98 1.87
N GLN A 19 18.29 83.84 1.54
CA GLN A 19 18.76 83.06 0.38
C GLN A 19 19.18 81.61 0.69
N GLN A 20 19.14 81.18 1.95
CA GLN A 20 18.92 79.77 2.26
C GLN A 20 17.42 79.52 2.20
N GLY A 21 16.90 79.39 0.97
CA GLY A 21 15.61 78.79 0.74
C GLY A 21 15.62 77.39 1.35
N SER A 22 15.12 77.29 2.58
CA SER A 22 14.36 76.11 2.99
C SER A 22 13.43 75.78 1.83
N PRO A 23 13.41 74.55 1.30
CA PRO A 23 12.15 74.06 0.75
C PRO A 23 11.14 74.31 1.86
N GLN A 24 10.09 75.06 1.53
CA GLN A 24 8.95 75.29 2.39
C GLN A 24 8.65 74.01 3.15
N ASP A 25 8.48 74.12 4.47
CA ASP A 25 7.74 73.16 5.27
C ASP A 25 6.37 72.96 4.61
N GLN A 26 6.31 72.06 3.63
CA GLN A 26 5.16 71.19 3.47
C GLN A 26 5.22 70.30 4.71
N THR A 27 4.22 70.48 5.57
CA THR A 27 3.86 69.52 6.61
C THR A 27 3.55 68.18 5.95
N ASP A 28 4.59 67.44 5.57
CA ASP A 28 4.50 66.03 5.26
C ASP A 28 4.36 65.33 6.60
N ALA A 29 3.18 64.72 6.80
CA ALA A 29 2.93 63.85 7.94
C ALA A 29 4.10 62.83 8.08
N PRO A 30 4.49 62.44 9.32
CA PRO A 30 5.49 61.40 9.50
C PRO A 30 5.11 60.18 8.66
N TYR A 31 6.09 59.62 7.92
CA TYR A 31 5.88 58.40 7.15
C TYR A 31 5.21 57.34 8.02
N ASN A 32 4.16 56.69 7.51
CA ASN A 32 3.59 55.53 8.18
C ASN A 32 4.50 54.30 7.96
N LEU A 33 4.33 53.27 8.81
CA LEU A 33 5.13 52.04 8.79
C LEU A 33 5.29 51.44 7.38
N SER A 34 4.20 51.39 6.61
CA SER A 34 4.17 50.86 5.24
C SER A 34 5.07 51.65 4.28
N GLN A 35 5.11 52.99 4.41
CA GLN A 35 5.97 53.83 3.59
C GLN A 35 7.46 53.66 3.94
N THR A 36 7.81 53.59 5.23
CA THR A 36 9.18 53.30 5.68
C THR A 36 9.64 51.92 5.20
N ILE A 37 8.80 50.90 5.35
CA ILE A 37 9.07 49.55 4.83
C ILE A 37 9.30 49.59 3.32
N SER A 38 8.44 50.29 2.56
CA SER A 38 8.57 50.43 1.11
C SER A 38 9.92 51.04 0.71
N GLN A 39 10.35 52.11 1.38
CA GLN A 39 11.64 52.77 1.13
C GLN A 39 12.83 51.84 1.46
N HIS A 40 12.80 51.15 2.60
CA HIS A 40 13.83 50.20 2.99
C HIS A 40 13.89 48.98 2.06
N MET A 41 12.76 48.51 1.55
CA MET A 41 12.70 47.41 0.58
C MET A 41 13.28 47.82 -0.79
N LYS A 42 13.05 49.07 -1.24
CA LYS A 42 13.72 49.63 -2.44
C LYS A 42 15.23 49.70 -2.25
N LEU A 43 15.70 50.15 -1.09
CA LEU A 43 17.14 50.18 -0.76
C LEU A 43 17.73 48.76 -0.72
N SER A 44 17.06 47.83 -0.03
CA SER A 44 17.43 46.42 0.03
C SER A 44 17.61 45.80 -1.36
N ARG A 45 16.70 46.07 -2.29
CA ARG A 45 16.79 45.63 -3.70
C ARG A 45 18.07 46.10 -4.37
N ILE A 46 18.44 47.36 -4.20
CA ILE A 46 19.66 47.93 -4.79
C ILE A 46 20.91 47.32 -4.14
N LEU A 47 20.95 47.21 -2.82
CA LEU A 47 22.09 46.62 -2.10
C LEU A 47 22.28 45.14 -2.46
N ASN A 48 21.19 44.39 -2.59
CA ASN A 48 21.23 43.01 -3.03
C ASN A 48 21.65 42.87 -4.49
N ALA A 49 21.24 43.79 -5.39
CA ALA A 49 21.74 43.83 -6.77
C ALA A 49 23.26 44.05 -6.81
N ILE A 50 23.77 44.95 -5.98
CA ILE A 50 25.21 45.20 -5.84
C ILE A 50 25.93 43.95 -5.30
N ASN A 51 25.36 43.30 -4.28
CA ASN A 51 25.92 42.06 -3.74
C ASN A 51 26.02 40.96 -4.80
N LEU A 52 24.92 40.73 -5.54
CA LEU A 52 24.87 39.76 -6.63
C LEU A 52 25.93 40.08 -7.67
N GLN A 53 25.98 41.32 -8.15
CA GLN A 53 26.99 41.78 -9.12
C GLN A 53 28.41 41.48 -8.64
N LEU A 54 28.73 41.79 -7.37
CA LEU A 54 30.04 41.53 -6.78
C LEU A 54 30.37 40.04 -6.68
N ARG A 55 29.42 39.20 -6.26
CA ARG A 55 29.67 37.76 -6.06
C ARG A 55 29.77 37.03 -7.40
N LEU A 56 28.98 37.43 -8.39
CA LEU A 56 29.03 36.91 -9.77
C LEU A 56 30.35 37.30 -10.46
N MET A 57 30.74 38.58 -10.41
CA MET A 57 32.02 39.04 -10.97
C MET A 57 33.24 38.34 -10.35
N ASN A 58 33.17 38.02 -9.05
CA ASN A 58 34.23 37.31 -8.33
C ASN A 58 34.10 35.77 -8.41
N LYS A 59 33.17 35.23 -9.21
CA LYS A 59 32.90 33.78 -9.35
C LYS A 59 32.65 33.05 -8.03
N LYS A 60 32.12 33.76 -7.02
CA LYS A 60 31.75 33.20 -5.71
C LYS A 60 30.38 32.52 -5.70
N ILE A 61 29.54 32.86 -6.69
CA ILE A 61 28.24 32.25 -6.96
C ILE A 61 28.07 32.12 -8.47
N ASP A 62 27.20 31.21 -8.89
CA ASP A 62 26.74 31.05 -10.27
C ASP A 62 25.28 31.46 -10.44
N ASN A 63 24.76 31.39 -11.67
CA ASN A 63 23.39 31.77 -11.99
C ASN A 63 22.34 30.87 -11.31
N ILE A 64 22.68 29.60 -11.01
CA ILE A 64 21.77 28.67 -10.32
C ILE A 64 21.64 29.07 -8.85
N ASP A 65 22.73 29.52 -8.22
CA ASP A 65 22.69 30.09 -6.87
C ASP A 65 21.77 31.33 -6.81
N VAL A 66 21.72 32.13 -7.88
CA VAL A 66 20.81 33.27 -7.99
C VAL A 66 19.35 32.82 -8.04
N ILE A 67 19.02 31.82 -8.87
CA ILE A 67 17.66 31.25 -8.96
C ILE A 67 17.22 30.63 -7.64
N ALA A 68 18.09 29.83 -7.02
CA ALA A 68 17.87 29.24 -5.70
C ALA A 68 17.55 30.32 -4.65
N GLY A 69 18.29 31.42 -4.67
CA GLY A 69 18.05 32.57 -3.80
C GLY A 69 16.72 33.29 -4.07
N ILE A 70 16.32 33.48 -5.33
CA ILE A 70 15.05 34.16 -5.71
C ILE A 70 13.83 33.33 -5.31
N TRP A 71 13.89 32.01 -5.47
CA TRP A 71 12.77 31.11 -5.15
C TRP A 71 12.81 30.58 -3.73
N ASP A 72 13.88 30.87 -2.98
CA ASP A 72 14.08 30.42 -1.60
C ASP A 72 14.14 28.89 -1.46
N VAL A 73 14.78 28.25 -2.44
CA VAL A 73 14.89 26.79 -2.56
C VAL A 73 16.35 26.35 -2.48
N ASP A 74 16.60 25.09 -2.09
CA ASP A 74 17.93 24.52 -2.17
C ASP A 74 18.34 24.34 -3.64
N LYS A 75 19.57 24.77 -3.99
CA LYS A 75 20.19 24.48 -5.29
C LYS A 75 20.15 23.01 -5.64
N LYS A 76 20.27 22.11 -4.65
CA LYS A 76 20.14 20.66 -4.85
C LYS A 76 18.75 20.27 -5.35
N ALA A 77 17.68 20.95 -4.93
CA ALA A 77 16.33 20.68 -5.40
C ALA A 77 16.19 21.05 -6.88
N ILE A 78 16.71 22.22 -7.29
CA ILE A 78 16.76 22.67 -8.69
C ILE A 78 17.54 21.66 -9.55
N ASN A 79 18.73 21.27 -9.11
CA ASN A 79 19.58 20.32 -9.84
C ASN A 79 18.95 18.92 -9.90
N SER A 80 18.26 18.50 -8.83
CA SER A 80 17.56 17.21 -8.81
C SER A 80 16.45 17.20 -9.87
N LEU A 81 15.65 18.27 -9.95
CA LEU A 81 14.61 18.41 -10.95
C LEU A 81 15.17 18.43 -12.38
N ALA A 82 16.22 19.22 -12.62
CA ALA A 82 16.90 19.30 -13.92
C ALA A 82 17.60 18.00 -14.34
N SER A 83 17.81 17.05 -13.40
CA SER A 83 18.37 15.74 -13.71
C SER A 83 17.32 14.67 -14.04
N LEU A 84 16.03 14.97 -13.83
CA LEU A 84 14.96 14.02 -14.08
C LEU A 84 14.73 13.82 -15.57
N ARG A 85 14.68 12.55 -15.98
CA ARG A 85 14.25 12.17 -17.33
C ARG A 85 12.78 11.80 -17.30
N VAL A 86 11.93 12.65 -17.87
CA VAL A 86 10.47 12.48 -17.85
C VAL A 86 9.87 11.93 -19.14
N ASP A 87 10.65 11.81 -20.21
CA ASP A 87 10.15 11.34 -21.53
C ASP A 87 9.50 9.95 -21.46
N ALA A 88 10.11 9.03 -20.69
CA ALA A 88 9.57 7.69 -20.47
C ALA A 88 8.28 7.69 -19.64
N LEU A 89 8.15 8.67 -18.72
CA LEU A 89 6.95 8.86 -17.90
C LEU A 89 5.80 9.40 -18.76
N ALA A 90 6.07 10.29 -19.72
CA ALA A 90 5.07 10.85 -20.63
C ALA A 90 4.35 9.78 -21.45
N TRP A 91 5.12 8.87 -22.07
CA TRP A 91 4.56 7.74 -22.82
C TRP A 91 3.75 6.79 -21.92
N SER A 92 4.26 6.55 -20.70
CA SER A 92 3.58 5.70 -19.71
C SER A 92 2.27 6.33 -19.22
N LEU A 93 2.23 7.65 -19.03
CA LEU A 93 1.04 8.39 -18.64
C LEU A 93 -0.04 8.39 -19.73
N ASN A 94 0.34 8.53 -20.99
CA ASN A 94 -0.60 8.40 -22.11
C ASN A 94 -1.21 6.99 -22.17
N SER A 95 -0.39 5.96 -21.97
CA SER A 95 -0.85 4.57 -21.92
C SER A 95 -1.80 4.35 -20.73
N LEU A 96 -1.46 4.90 -19.55
CA LEU A 96 -2.33 4.85 -18.38
C LEU A 96 -3.64 5.61 -18.61
N GLU A 97 -3.60 6.79 -19.23
CA GLU A 97 -4.78 7.60 -19.55
C GLU A 97 -5.76 6.82 -20.43
N GLN A 98 -5.24 6.18 -21.49
CA GLN A 98 -6.04 5.34 -22.36
C GLN A 98 -6.70 4.19 -21.59
N MET A 99 -5.93 3.44 -20.80
CA MET A 99 -6.43 2.30 -20.03
C MET A 99 -7.43 2.71 -18.95
N VAL A 100 -7.18 3.83 -18.28
CA VAL A 100 -8.12 4.43 -17.32
C VAL A 100 -9.40 4.77 -18.05
N ASN A 101 -9.37 5.49 -19.17
CA ASN A 101 -10.56 5.86 -19.93
C ASN A 101 -11.36 4.66 -20.44
N GLU A 102 -10.68 3.61 -20.92
CA GLU A 102 -11.28 2.35 -21.39
C GLU A 102 -11.86 1.49 -20.25
N PHE A 103 -11.54 1.79 -18.99
CA PHE A 103 -12.05 1.02 -17.84
C PHE A 103 -13.59 1.09 -17.75
N PRO A 104 -14.29 -0.03 -17.50
CA PRO A 104 -15.76 -0.01 -17.45
C PRO A 104 -16.32 0.76 -16.25
N ASN A 105 -17.30 1.64 -16.47
CA ASN A 105 -17.91 2.47 -15.42
C ASN A 105 -18.83 1.70 -14.46
N ASP A 106 -19.32 0.54 -14.86
CA ASP A 106 -20.24 -0.33 -14.12
C ASP A 106 -19.56 -1.19 -13.05
N ILE A 107 -18.23 -1.20 -13.02
CA ILE A 107 -17.45 -1.98 -12.05
C ILE A 107 -17.10 -1.09 -10.87
N HIS A 108 -17.73 -1.34 -9.72
CA HIS A 108 -17.44 -0.64 -8.46
C HIS A 108 -16.69 -1.50 -7.44
N ARG A 109 -16.67 -2.83 -7.64
CA ARG A 109 -15.96 -3.78 -6.78
C ARG A 109 -15.59 -5.03 -7.59
N ILE A 110 -14.52 -5.72 -7.19
CA ILE A 110 -14.06 -6.93 -7.87
C ILE A 110 -14.77 -8.17 -7.30
N GLY A 111 -15.09 -8.18 -6.00
CA GLY A 111 -15.81 -9.29 -5.38
C GLY A 111 -16.33 -8.97 -3.97
N ASN A 112 -17.26 -9.79 -3.47
CA ASN A 112 -17.75 -9.69 -2.10
C ASN A 112 -16.81 -10.46 -1.15
N VAL A 113 -15.80 -9.78 -0.58
CA VAL A 113 -14.76 -10.41 0.26
C VAL A 113 -15.38 -11.11 1.47
N GLU A 114 -16.36 -10.49 2.12
CA GLU A 114 -17.02 -11.02 3.32
C GLU A 114 -17.71 -12.35 3.00
N GLU A 115 -18.45 -12.39 1.88
CA GLU A 115 -19.13 -13.61 1.46
C GLU A 115 -18.16 -14.69 1.00
N ILE A 116 -17.10 -14.33 0.27
CA ILE A 116 -16.04 -15.26 -0.13
C ILE A 116 -15.32 -15.83 1.09
N SER A 117 -14.99 -15.00 2.09
CA SER A 117 -14.38 -15.44 3.35
C SER A 117 -15.25 -16.45 4.05
N LYS A 118 -16.54 -16.14 4.22
CA LYS A 118 -17.51 -17.04 4.85
C LYS A 118 -17.58 -18.40 4.14
N ARG A 119 -17.58 -18.42 2.80
CA ARG A 119 -17.59 -19.68 2.04
C ARG A 119 -16.28 -20.43 2.11
N ILE A 120 -15.14 -19.74 2.09
CA ILE A 120 -13.81 -20.36 2.24
C ILE A 120 -13.66 -21.00 3.61
N ASP A 121 -14.08 -20.31 4.68
CA ASP A 121 -14.01 -20.85 6.04
C ASP A 121 -14.85 -22.13 6.15
N SER A 122 -16.04 -22.15 5.55
CA SER A 122 -16.88 -23.35 5.46
C SER A 122 -16.20 -24.48 4.66
N VAL A 123 -15.60 -24.17 3.52
CA VAL A 123 -14.91 -25.15 2.65
C VAL A 123 -13.63 -25.69 3.29
N LYS A 124 -12.91 -24.89 4.09
CA LYS A 124 -11.68 -25.28 4.80
C LYS A 124 -11.92 -26.32 5.89
N GLU A 125 -13.17 -26.50 6.35
CA GLU A 125 -13.52 -27.63 7.21
C GLU A 125 -13.33 -28.99 6.51
N ILE A 126 -13.30 -29.03 5.18
CA ILE A 126 -12.86 -30.18 4.39
C ILE A 126 -11.32 -30.23 4.43
N THR A 127 -10.80 -30.77 5.52
CA THR A 127 -9.36 -30.82 5.75
C THR A 127 -8.63 -31.75 4.78
N PRO A 128 -7.31 -31.61 4.59
CA PRO A 128 -6.49 -32.54 3.81
C PRO A 128 -6.66 -34.01 4.23
N GLU A 129 -6.84 -34.26 5.52
CA GLU A 129 -7.06 -35.59 6.11
C GLU A 129 -8.37 -36.20 5.63
N LYS A 130 -9.46 -35.43 5.63
CA LYS A 130 -10.79 -35.87 5.15
C LYS A 130 -10.75 -36.21 3.65
N ARG A 131 -10.10 -35.38 2.84
CA ARG A 131 -9.89 -35.66 1.41
C ARG A 131 -9.03 -36.91 1.21
N LYS A 132 -8.04 -37.14 2.07
CA LYS A 132 -7.21 -38.36 2.03
C LYS A 132 -8.01 -39.61 2.42
N ALA A 133 -8.83 -39.55 3.47
CA ALA A 133 -9.70 -40.63 3.90
C ALA A 133 -10.66 -41.05 2.77
N LEU A 134 -11.32 -40.07 2.13
CA LEU A 134 -12.21 -40.33 0.99
C LEU A 134 -11.46 -40.95 -0.21
N ARG A 135 -10.26 -40.45 -0.54
CA ARG A 135 -9.41 -41.06 -1.59
C ARG A 135 -8.99 -42.49 -1.27
N LEU A 136 -8.73 -42.82 0.01
CA LEU A 136 -8.36 -44.16 0.43
C LEU A 136 -9.55 -45.12 0.35
N ALA A 137 -10.76 -44.64 0.71
CA ALA A 137 -11.99 -45.42 0.62
C ALA A 137 -12.40 -45.78 -0.81
N MET A 138 -12.00 -44.99 -1.81
CA MET A 138 -12.25 -45.24 -3.23
C MET A 138 -11.43 -46.39 -3.84
N ARG A 139 -10.35 -46.81 -3.18
CA ARG A 139 -9.45 -47.83 -3.74
C ARG A 139 -10.14 -49.19 -3.73
N GLU A 140 -9.83 -50.02 -4.72
CA GLU A 140 -10.40 -51.37 -4.84
C GLU A 140 -10.02 -52.29 -3.67
N ASP A 141 -8.98 -51.93 -2.90
CA ASP A 141 -8.55 -52.63 -1.70
C ASP A 141 -9.18 -52.10 -0.39
N SER A 142 -10.15 -51.19 -0.46
CA SER A 142 -10.80 -50.61 0.73
C SER A 142 -11.80 -51.53 1.43
N VAL A 143 -12.20 -52.63 0.77
CA VAL A 143 -13.10 -53.67 1.32
C VAL A 143 -12.52 -55.04 0.93
N PRO A 144 -12.59 -56.07 1.80
CA PRO A 144 -12.16 -57.41 1.44
C PRO A 144 -12.96 -57.97 0.26
N SER A 145 -12.28 -58.50 -0.76
CA SER A 145 -12.91 -58.94 -2.01
C SER A 145 -13.99 -60.01 -1.82
N PHE A 146 -13.83 -60.90 -0.85
CA PHE A 146 -14.78 -61.98 -0.57
C PHE A 146 -16.16 -61.49 -0.09
N VAL A 147 -16.23 -60.31 0.55
CA VAL A 147 -17.51 -59.68 0.97
C VAL A 147 -18.32 -59.26 -0.25
N VAL A 148 -17.62 -58.91 -1.33
CA VAL A 148 -18.16 -58.28 -2.54
C VAL A 148 -18.46 -59.30 -3.66
N GLN A 149 -18.03 -60.55 -3.49
CA GLN A 149 -18.17 -61.61 -4.49
C GLN A 149 -19.56 -62.30 -4.47
N LYS A 150 -19.88 -63.02 -5.56
CA LYS A 150 -21.16 -63.74 -5.70
C LYS A 150 -21.32 -64.94 -4.74
N HIS A 151 -20.22 -65.46 -4.20
CA HIS A 151 -20.19 -66.74 -3.49
C HIS A 151 -20.22 -66.64 -1.96
N PHE A 152 -20.67 -65.51 -1.40
CA PHE A 152 -20.84 -65.37 0.05
C PHE A 152 -21.82 -66.44 0.60
N PRO A 153 -21.48 -67.15 1.69
CA PRO A 153 -22.27 -68.28 2.18
C PRO A 153 -23.62 -67.80 2.72
N LYS A 154 -24.70 -68.45 2.26
CA LYS A 154 -26.08 -68.23 2.70
C LYS A 154 -26.61 -69.45 3.44
N TRP A 155 -25.90 -69.87 4.48
CA TRP A 155 -26.33 -70.98 5.34
C TRP A 155 -26.57 -70.47 6.76
N ASN A 156 -27.27 -71.26 7.57
CA ASN A 156 -27.35 -71.02 9.01
C ASN A 156 -26.17 -71.69 9.72
N PHE A 157 -25.23 -70.90 10.25
CA PHE A 157 -24.01 -71.38 10.92
C PHE A 157 -24.27 -71.99 12.30
N THR A 158 -25.53 -72.13 12.73
CA THR A 158 -25.88 -72.74 14.03
C THR A 158 -26.52 -74.13 13.90
N VAL A 159 -26.67 -74.64 12.68
CA VAL A 159 -27.34 -75.93 12.42
C VAL A 159 -26.41 -76.88 11.69
N ASN A 160 -26.34 -78.13 12.17
CA ASN A 160 -25.68 -79.22 11.48
C ASN A 160 -26.64 -79.87 10.46
N LEU A 161 -26.45 -79.59 9.17
CA LEU A 161 -27.30 -80.15 8.11
C LEU A 161 -27.12 -81.66 7.94
N ALA A 162 -25.95 -82.18 8.27
CA ALA A 162 -25.71 -83.61 8.17
C ALA A 162 -26.44 -84.38 9.27
N ASP A 163 -26.66 -83.79 10.45
CA ASP A 163 -27.53 -84.39 11.48
C ASP A 163 -28.97 -84.53 10.99
N ILE A 164 -29.49 -83.56 10.24
CA ILE A 164 -30.83 -83.64 9.64
C ILE A 164 -30.87 -84.78 8.60
N ALA A 165 -29.88 -84.86 7.72
CA ALA A 165 -29.78 -85.94 6.73
C ALA A 165 -29.64 -87.32 7.40
N LEU A 166 -28.90 -87.43 8.50
CA LEU A 166 -28.78 -88.66 9.29
C LEU A 166 -30.12 -89.09 9.91
N GLN A 167 -30.90 -88.14 10.42
CA GLN A 167 -32.25 -88.42 10.94
C GLN A 167 -33.20 -88.92 9.85
N GLU A 168 -33.18 -88.30 8.67
CA GLU A 168 -33.97 -88.74 7.52
C GLU A 168 -33.50 -90.09 6.97
N LEU A 169 -32.19 -90.38 7.04
CA LEU A 169 -31.64 -91.69 6.68
C LEU A 169 -32.18 -92.79 7.58
N GLU A 170 -32.24 -92.57 8.90
CA GLU A 170 -32.81 -93.55 9.82
C GLU A 170 -34.33 -93.73 9.63
N LYS A 171 -35.06 -92.67 9.25
CA LYS A 171 -36.46 -92.81 8.82
C LYS A 171 -36.57 -93.68 7.56
N GLY A 172 -35.69 -93.46 6.58
CA GLY A 172 -35.61 -94.24 5.35
C GLY A 172 -35.28 -95.73 5.57
N LYS A 173 -34.39 -96.03 6.52
CA LYS A 173 -34.03 -97.41 6.92
C LYS A 173 -35.20 -98.17 7.55
N ASN A 174 -36.12 -97.47 8.22
CA ASN A 174 -37.23 -98.08 8.95
C ASN A 174 -38.50 -98.30 8.09
N ILE A 175 -38.45 -98.02 6.78
CA ILE A 175 -39.58 -98.27 5.86
C ILE A 175 -39.68 -99.78 5.57
N THR A 176 -40.89 -100.34 5.70
CA THR A 176 -41.15 -101.73 5.32
C THR A 176 -41.11 -101.87 3.79
N VAL A 177 -40.41 -102.89 3.27
CA VAL A 177 -40.23 -103.14 1.82
C VAL A 177 -41.55 -103.12 1.04
N ASN A 178 -42.62 -103.68 1.62
CA ASN A 178 -43.94 -103.78 0.99
C ASN A 178 -44.70 -102.44 0.90
N THR A 179 -44.25 -101.43 1.65
CA THR A 179 -44.85 -100.08 1.67
C THR A 179 -43.98 -99.03 0.96
N PHE A 180 -42.85 -99.45 0.39
CA PHE A 180 -41.89 -98.57 -0.25
C PHE A 180 -42.49 -97.84 -1.46
N LYS A 181 -42.23 -96.53 -1.52
CA LYS A 181 -42.38 -95.68 -2.70
C LYS A 181 -41.13 -94.81 -2.79
N GLN A 182 -40.67 -94.50 -3.99
CA GLN A 182 -39.51 -93.64 -4.20
C GLN A 182 -39.64 -92.29 -3.48
N SER A 183 -40.86 -91.73 -3.42
CA SER A 183 -41.19 -90.49 -2.70
C SER A 183 -40.87 -90.54 -1.19
N CYS A 184 -40.68 -91.73 -0.62
CA CYS A 184 -40.28 -91.87 0.77
C CYS A 184 -38.82 -91.41 1.02
N PHE A 185 -38.00 -91.29 -0.04
CA PHE A 185 -36.65 -90.75 0.06
C PHE A 185 -36.56 -89.25 -0.24
N ASP A 186 -37.64 -88.58 -0.64
CA ASP A 186 -37.60 -87.17 -1.06
C ASP A 186 -36.96 -86.25 -0.01
N ASN A 187 -37.31 -86.44 1.27
CA ASN A 187 -36.75 -85.65 2.37
C ASN A 187 -35.26 -85.94 2.62
N LEU A 188 -34.83 -87.19 2.49
CA LEU A 188 -33.43 -87.59 2.62
C LEU A 188 -32.61 -87.03 1.46
N ILE A 189 -33.07 -87.23 0.22
CA ILE A 189 -32.44 -86.70 -0.99
C ILE A 189 -32.32 -85.18 -0.88
N THR A 190 -33.40 -84.49 -0.51
CA THR A 190 -33.39 -83.02 -0.29
C THR A 190 -32.37 -82.61 0.77
N SER A 191 -32.29 -83.34 1.89
CA SER A 191 -31.34 -83.05 2.97
C SER A 191 -29.88 -83.28 2.53
N MET A 192 -29.62 -84.32 1.74
CA MET A 192 -28.30 -84.62 1.18
C MET A 192 -27.88 -83.61 0.10
N ILE A 193 -28.82 -83.17 -0.75
CA ILE A 193 -28.61 -82.06 -1.69
C ILE A 193 -28.23 -80.80 -0.92
N ASN A 194 -28.97 -80.47 0.15
CA ASN A 194 -28.66 -79.31 0.99
C ASN A 194 -27.26 -79.39 1.60
N VAL A 195 -26.85 -80.56 2.12
CA VAL A 195 -25.48 -80.78 2.62
C VAL A 195 -24.45 -80.51 1.52
N SER A 196 -24.60 -81.12 0.35
CA SER A 196 -23.67 -80.95 -0.78
C SER A 196 -23.59 -79.50 -1.26
N ASP A 197 -24.72 -78.82 -1.42
CA ASP A 197 -24.79 -77.43 -1.92
C ASP A 197 -24.11 -76.43 -0.98
N VAL A 198 -24.31 -76.64 0.32
CA VAL A 198 -23.80 -75.79 1.40
C VAL A 198 -22.28 -75.97 1.53
N ILE A 199 -21.80 -77.21 1.42
CA ILE A 199 -20.38 -77.53 1.30
C ILE A 199 -19.73 -76.80 0.11
N ILE A 200 -20.33 -76.86 -1.09
CA ILE A 200 -19.80 -76.16 -2.28
C ILE A 200 -19.66 -74.65 -2.02
N LYS A 201 -20.69 -74.04 -1.43
CA LYS A 201 -20.72 -72.59 -1.18
C LYS A 201 -19.61 -72.16 -0.22
N VAL A 202 -19.41 -72.89 0.87
CA VAL A 202 -18.36 -72.53 1.84
C VAL A 202 -16.97 -72.90 1.36
N ASN A 203 -16.80 -73.97 0.59
CA ASN A 203 -15.51 -74.27 -0.03
C ASN A 203 -15.08 -73.15 -0.99
N HIS A 204 -15.95 -72.71 -1.92
CA HIS A 204 -15.65 -71.58 -2.81
C HIS A 204 -15.41 -70.27 -2.06
N TRP A 205 -16.16 -70.00 -0.99
CA TRP A 205 -15.93 -68.84 -0.15
C TRP A 205 -14.58 -68.89 0.56
N SER A 206 -14.17 -70.07 1.04
CA SER A 206 -12.90 -70.28 1.75
C SER A 206 -11.67 -69.99 0.89
N GLU A 207 -11.72 -70.37 -0.39
CA GLU A 207 -10.67 -70.09 -1.38
C GLU A 207 -10.49 -68.58 -1.58
N ALA A 208 -11.58 -67.81 -1.58
CA ALA A 208 -11.55 -66.36 -1.76
C ALA A 208 -11.00 -65.57 -0.55
N ILE A 209 -11.04 -66.15 0.65
CA ILE A 209 -10.61 -65.46 1.87
C ILE A 209 -9.09 -65.43 2.03
N ASN A 210 -8.39 -66.50 1.64
CA ASN A 210 -6.93 -66.65 1.85
C ASN A 210 -6.08 -65.56 1.20
N GLU A 211 -6.58 -64.87 0.18
CA GLU A 211 -5.86 -63.80 -0.52
C GLU A 211 -5.98 -62.41 0.15
N THR A 212 -6.88 -62.22 1.14
CA THR A 212 -7.29 -60.86 1.58
C THR A 212 -7.45 -60.65 3.09
N GLN A 213 -6.95 -61.57 3.93
CA GLN A 213 -7.10 -61.58 5.41
C GLN A 213 -6.61 -60.31 6.16
N GLN A 214 -5.93 -59.37 5.50
CA GLN A 214 -5.43 -58.13 6.11
C GLN A 214 -6.27 -56.87 5.82
N LYS A 215 -7.38 -56.98 5.09
CA LYS A 215 -8.20 -55.82 4.70
C LYS A 215 -9.37 -55.62 5.68
N SER A 216 -9.71 -54.36 5.96
CA SER A 216 -10.78 -53.93 6.86
C SER A 216 -11.75 -52.97 6.14
N ILE A 217 -13.01 -52.93 6.60
CA ILE A 217 -14.03 -51.94 6.16
C ILE A 217 -13.81 -50.56 6.81
N ASP A 218 -12.91 -50.41 7.80
CA ASP A 218 -12.70 -49.15 8.53
C ASP A 218 -12.36 -47.98 7.61
N ARG A 219 -11.57 -48.21 6.56
CA ARG A 219 -11.24 -47.18 5.55
C ARG A 219 -12.49 -46.70 4.83
N LEU A 220 -13.44 -47.59 4.57
CA LEU A 220 -14.73 -47.25 3.97
C LEU A 220 -15.57 -46.41 4.94
N VAL A 221 -15.58 -46.75 6.24
CA VAL A 221 -16.30 -45.99 7.28
C VAL A 221 -15.74 -44.58 7.43
N GLU A 222 -14.42 -44.43 7.53
CA GLU A 222 -13.76 -43.12 7.59
C GLU A 222 -14.03 -42.30 6.32
N GLY A 223 -13.95 -42.94 5.15
CA GLY A 223 -14.33 -42.33 3.88
C GLY A 223 -15.79 -41.88 3.84
N TYR A 224 -16.71 -42.68 4.38
CA TYR A 224 -18.14 -42.36 4.43
C TYR A 224 -18.43 -41.14 5.29
N LYS A 225 -17.81 -41.05 6.47
CA LYS A 225 -17.90 -39.86 7.34
C LYS A 225 -17.37 -38.62 6.62
N ALA A 226 -16.20 -38.72 5.97
CA ALA A 226 -15.65 -37.62 5.19
C ALA A 226 -16.54 -37.25 3.98
N ALA A 227 -17.16 -38.22 3.32
CA ALA A 227 -18.05 -38.00 2.18
C ALA A 227 -19.30 -37.21 2.57
N ILE A 228 -19.92 -37.54 3.72
CA ILE A 228 -21.07 -36.79 4.26
C ILE A 228 -20.69 -35.34 4.50
N GLU A 229 -19.54 -35.08 5.11
CA GLU A 229 -19.10 -33.72 5.38
C GLU A 229 -18.82 -32.93 4.09
N VAL A 230 -18.21 -33.55 3.09
CA VAL A 230 -18.03 -32.93 1.76
C VAL A 230 -19.39 -32.65 1.11
N GLN A 231 -20.34 -33.59 1.20
CA GLN A 231 -21.71 -33.42 0.68
C GLN A 231 -22.43 -32.25 1.36
N ASN A 232 -22.31 -32.12 2.68
CA ASN A 232 -22.91 -31.02 3.45
C ASN A 232 -22.35 -29.64 3.05
N ARG A 233 -21.16 -29.62 2.46
CA ARG A 233 -20.45 -28.41 1.99
C ARG A 233 -20.52 -28.22 0.47
N ALA A 234 -21.25 -29.07 -0.26
CA ALA A 234 -21.34 -29.00 -1.73
C ALA A 234 -21.96 -27.69 -2.23
N SER A 235 -22.96 -27.15 -1.51
CA SER A 235 -23.54 -25.83 -1.82
C SER A 235 -22.51 -24.70 -1.64
N ASP A 236 -21.74 -24.73 -0.55
CA ASP A 236 -20.68 -23.76 -0.28
C ASP A 236 -19.56 -23.84 -1.32
N LEU A 237 -19.16 -25.06 -1.73
CA LEU A 237 -18.21 -25.27 -2.83
C LEU A 237 -18.71 -24.70 -4.16
N LYS A 238 -19.99 -24.90 -4.47
CA LYS A 238 -20.63 -24.38 -5.69
C LYS A 238 -20.69 -22.86 -5.68
N GLU A 239 -21.11 -22.27 -4.57
CA GLU A 239 -21.18 -20.81 -4.42
C GLU A 239 -19.80 -20.17 -4.43
N LEU A 240 -18.82 -20.75 -3.74
CA LEU A 240 -17.43 -20.28 -3.76
C LEU A 240 -16.85 -20.32 -5.17
N SER A 241 -17.02 -21.43 -5.89
CA SER A 241 -16.58 -21.55 -7.28
C SER A 241 -17.24 -20.48 -8.17
N LYS A 242 -18.54 -20.22 -8.00
CA LYS A 242 -19.24 -19.14 -8.72
C LYS A 242 -18.67 -17.76 -8.38
N LEU A 243 -18.43 -17.46 -7.11
CA LEU A 243 -17.89 -16.18 -6.66
C LEU A 243 -16.46 -15.95 -7.20
N LEU A 244 -15.60 -16.97 -7.13
CA LEU A 244 -14.23 -16.90 -7.62
C LEU A 244 -14.14 -16.83 -9.16
N THR A 245 -15.02 -17.53 -9.88
CA THR A 245 -15.13 -17.42 -11.35
C THR A 245 -15.63 -16.03 -11.77
N ASN A 246 -16.62 -15.47 -11.06
CA ASN A 246 -17.08 -14.08 -11.30
C ASN A 246 -15.94 -13.08 -11.09
N ILE A 247 -15.15 -13.27 -10.03
CA ILE A 247 -13.91 -12.53 -9.81
C ILE A 247 -12.96 -12.67 -11.00
N GLY A 248 -12.74 -13.89 -11.49
CA GLY A 248 -11.89 -14.16 -12.65
C GLY A 248 -12.35 -13.40 -13.89
N HIS A 249 -13.66 -13.39 -14.15
CA HIS A 249 -14.26 -12.60 -15.23
C HIS A 249 -14.07 -11.09 -15.02
N ILE A 250 -14.26 -10.58 -13.81
CA ILE A 250 -14.06 -9.16 -13.53
C ILE A 250 -12.58 -8.79 -13.69
N ILE A 251 -11.65 -9.55 -13.10
CA ILE A 251 -10.19 -9.39 -13.25
C ILE A 251 -9.75 -9.44 -14.72
N SER A 252 -10.39 -10.28 -15.55
CA SER A 252 -10.08 -10.33 -17.00
C SER A 252 -10.33 -8.99 -17.71
N LYS A 253 -11.25 -8.16 -17.20
CA LYS A 253 -11.47 -6.80 -17.71
C LYS A 253 -10.32 -5.84 -17.35
N PHE A 254 -9.44 -6.20 -16.41
CA PHE A 254 -8.23 -5.45 -16.02
C PHE A 254 -6.99 -5.88 -16.83
N GLN A 255 -7.13 -6.77 -17.83
CA GLN A 255 -6.02 -7.22 -18.66
C GLN A 255 -5.19 -6.08 -19.30
N PRO A 256 -5.79 -4.96 -19.77
CA PRO A 256 -5.00 -3.83 -20.27
C PRO A 256 -4.01 -3.30 -19.21
N LEU A 257 -4.48 -3.13 -17.97
CA LEU A 257 -3.65 -2.68 -16.83
C LEU A 257 -2.60 -3.71 -16.44
N LYS A 258 -2.94 -5.00 -16.49
CA LYS A 258 -2.00 -6.10 -16.23
C LYS A 258 -0.84 -6.12 -17.24
N ASN A 259 -1.15 -5.88 -18.51
CA ASN A 259 -0.20 -5.95 -19.62
C ASN A 259 0.59 -4.64 -19.86
N MET A 260 0.36 -3.62 -19.03
CA MET A 260 1.09 -2.38 -19.10
C MET A 260 2.58 -2.62 -18.83
N LYS A 261 3.40 -2.51 -19.87
CA LYS A 261 4.86 -2.62 -19.76
C LYS A 261 5.39 -1.41 -19.01
N GLY A 262 6.26 -1.63 -18.02
CA GLY A 262 6.95 -0.55 -17.32
C GLY A 262 6.19 0.08 -16.16
N VAL A 263 5.09 -0.51 -15.66
CA VAL A 263 4.35 0.00 -14.47
C VAL A 263 5.27 0.23 -13.27
N PHE A 264 6.20 -0.69 -13.00
CA PHE A 264 7.20 -0.50 -11.94
C PHE A 264 8.15 0.67 -12.22
N GLY A 265 8.56 0.87 -13.48
CA GLY A 265 9.36 2.03 -13.89
C GLY A 265 8.59 3.33 -13.74
N MET A 266 7.30 3.32 -14.08
CA MET A 266 6.37 4.45 -13.91
C MET A 266 6.16 4.77 -12.43
N GLN A 267 6.04 3.75 -11.57
CA GLN A 267 5.95 3.93 -10.13
C GLN A 267 7.19 4.66 -9.60
N GLU A 268 8.39 4.17 -9.91
CA GLU A 268 9.62 4.77 -9.41
C GLU A 268 9.83 6.19 -9.96
N GLN A 269 9.63 6.41 -11.25
CA GLN A 269 9.72 7.74 -11.87
C GLN A 269 8.68 8.71 -11.31
N SER A 270 7.45 8.26 -11.11
CA SER A 270 6.39 9.09 -10.52
C SER A 270 6.74 9.52 -9.09
N ARG A 271 7.33 8.61 -8.30
CA ARG A 271 7.77 8.89 -6.94
C ARG A 271 8.99 9.80 -6.89
N GLN A 272 9.95 9.61 -7.79
CA GLN A 272 11.12 10.49 -7.91
C GLN A 272 10.70 11.92 -8.27
N LEU A 273 9.79 12.08 -9.24
CA LEU A 273 9.23 13.37 -9.60
C LEU A 273 8.46 14.00 -8.44
N PHE A 274 7.59 13.24 -7.77
CA PHE A 274 6.87 13.71 -6.58
C PHE A 274 7.84 14.22 -5.50
N ASN A 275 8.89 13.45 -5.19
CA ASN A 275 9.89 13.84 -4.19
C ASN A 275 10.68 15.08 -4.61
N ALA A 276 11.03 15.22 -5.89
CA ALA A 276 11.73 16.40 -6.39
C ALA A 276 10.86 17.66 -6.30
N LEU A 277 9.58 17.56 -6.68
CA LEU A 277 8.62 18.66 -6.51
C LEU A 277 8.44 19.01 -5.02
N LEU A 278 8.38 18.01 -4.13
CA LEU A 278 8.31 18.23 -2.69
C LEU A 278 9.55 18.97 -2.15
N GLN A 279 10.74 18.63 -2.64
CA GLN A 279 12.00 19.28 -2.25
C GLN A 279 12.05 20.75 -2.67
N LEU A 280 11.40 21.15 -3.77
CA LEU A 280 11.28 22.56 -4.14
C LEU A 280 10.53 23.40 -3.10
N HIS A 281 9.80 22.77 -2.17
CA HIS A 281 9.09 23.46 -1.10
C HIS A 281 9.83 23.46 0.23
N GLN A 282 11.05 22.95 0.29
CA GLN A 282 11.90 23.06 1.46
C GLN A 282 12.58 24.44 1.48
N PHE A 283 12.36 25.19 2.55
CA PHE A 283 12.92 26.53 2.71
C PHE A 283 14.45 26.51 2.76
N SER A 284 15.07 27.44 2.04
CA SER A 284 16.48 27.75 2.18
C SER A 284 16.70 28.72 3.34
N ASN A 285 17.83 28.56 4.06
CA ASN A 285 18.21 29.50 5.12
C ASN A 285 18.89 30.79 4.58
N THR A 286 18.96 30.96 3.26
CA THR A 286 19.68 32.06 2.59
C THR A 286 18.88 32.66 1.42
N SER A 287 17.66 33.12 1.72
CA SER A 287 16.74 33.72 0.76
C SER A 287 17.19 35.10 0.24
N LEU A 288 17.13 35.32 -1.07
CA LEU A 288 17.20 36.64 -1.73
C LEU A 288 15.83 37.12 -2.23
N ALA A 289 14.83 36.22 -2.19
CA ALA A 289 13.42 36.39 -2.57
C ALA A 289 12.67 37.60 -1.97
N PRO A 290 13.11 38.21 -0.86
CA PRO A 290 12.51 39.44 -0.37
C PRO A 290 12.84 40.70 -1.17
N ALA A 291 14.10 40.84 -1.60
CA ALA A 291 14.57 42.08 -2.22
C ALA A 291 14.26 42.13 -3.71
N PHE A 292 14.34 40.95 -4.33
CA PHE A 292 13.74 40.63 -5.61
C PHE A 292 12.62 39.67 -5.22
N THR A 293 11.37 40.10 -5.32
CA THR A 293 10.22 39.19 -5.14
C THR A 293 10.40 37.95 -6.04
N SER A 294 9.52 36.96 -5.99
CA SER A 294 9.59 35.75 -6.87
C SER A 294 9.72 36.04 -8.38
N ASN A 295 9.69 37.31 -8.79
CA ASN A 295 10.21 37.80 -10.05
C ASN A 295 11.45 38.68 -9.79
N PHE A 296 12.64 38.18 -10.10
CA PHE A 296 13.74 39.06 -10.46
C PHE A 296 13.24 39.91 -11.63
N ASN A 297 13.20 41.23 -11.42
CA ASN A 297 12.65 42.17 -12.39
C ASN A 297 13.53 43.42 -12.37
N VAL A 298 14.29 43.59 -13.45
CA VAL A 298 15.22 44.72 -13.60
C VAL A 298 14.47 46.03 -13.75
N THR A 299 13.27 46.02 -14.35
CA THR A 299 12.41 47.21 -14.45
C THR A 299 12.14 47.79 -13.06
N THR A 300 11.84 46.95 -12.07
CA THR A 300 11.60 47.39 -10.69
C THR A 300 12.87 47.90 -10.00
N LEU A 301 14.04 47.35 -10.35
CA LEU A 301 15.34 47.86 -9.88
C LEU A 301 15.64 49.24 -10.48
N GLU A 302 15.41 49.44 -11.78
CA GLU A 302 15.56 50.74 -12.46
C GLU A 302 14.63 51.80 -11.86
N GLU A 303 13.36 51.45 -11.61
CA GLU A 303 12.41 52.33 -10.91
C GLU A 303 12.90 52.70 -9.51
N SER A 304 13.50 51.75 -8.78
CA SER A 304 14.05 52.01 -7.45
C SER A 304 15.24 52.96 -7.49
N LEU A 305 16.10 52.84 -8.51
CA LEU A 305 17.23 53.77 -8.74
C LEU A 305 16.77 55.17 -9.15
N ARG A 306 15.55 55.29 -9.72
CA ARG A 306 14.92 56.57 -10.09
C ARG A 306 14.08 57.19 -8.97
N ASP A 307 13.90 56.51 -7.86
CA ASP A 307 13.13 57.00 -6.71
C ASP A 307 13.87 58.15 -5.99
N LYS A 308 13.17 59.26 -5.76
CA LYS A 308 13.77 60.46 -5.12
C LYS A 308 14.29 60.18 -3.72
N GLY A 309 13.57 59.39 -2.90
CA GLY A 309 14.00 59.04 -1.55
C GLY A 309 15.29 58.22 -1.57
N ILE A 310 15.39 57.28 -2.50
CA ILE A 310 16.63 56.50 -2.72
C ILE A 310 17.78 57.37 -3.19
N MET A 311 17.56 58.29 -4.14
CA MET A 311 18.61 59.23 -4.58
C MET A 311 19.13 60.08 -3.41
N PHE A 312 18.23 60.55 -2.53
CA PHE A 312 18.62 61.26 -1.31
C PHE A 312 19.46 60.40 -0.37
N LEU A 313 19.02 59.17 -0.10
CA LEU A 313 19.72 58.23 0.78
C LEU A 313 21.12 57.86 0.27
N LEU A 314 21.27 57.62 -1.04
CA LEU A 314 22.50 57.05 -1.61
C LEU A 314 23.47 58.09 -2.17
N ASN A 315 22.98 59.22 -2.68
CA ASN A 315 23.80 60.23 -3.35
C ASN A 315 23.29 61.67 -3.14
N LYS A 316 22.71 61.96 -1.97
CA LYS A 316 22.27 63.33 -1.58
C LYS A 316 21.34 64.00 -2.61
N GLY A 317 20.57 63.21 -3.35
CA GLY A 317 19.61 63.67 -4.36
C GLY A 317 20.20 63.80 -5.77
N GLU A 318 21.49 63.53 -5.97
CA GLU A 318 22.10 63.42 -7.30
C GLU A 318 21.73 62.10 -7.99
N ASN A 319 21.77 62.10 -9.33
CA ASN A 319 21.45 60.94 -10.17
C ASN A 319 22.37 59.73 -9.89
N LEU A 320 21.80 58.52 -9.93
CA LEU A 320 22.47 57.23 -9.73
C LEU A 320 22.89 56.53 -11.05
N SER A 321 22.93 57.20 -12.20
CA SER A 321 23.27 56.57 -13.50
C SER A 321 24.60 55.79 -13.53
N SER A 322 25.63 56.20 -12.75
CA SER A 322 26.87 55.41 -12.65
C SER A 322 26.65 54.05 -11.97
N LEU A 323 25.70 53.96 -11.04
CA LEU A 323 25.31 52.72 -10.40
C LEU A 323 24.40 51.88 -11.31
N GLU A 324 23.48 52.52 -12.04
CA GLU A 324 22.66 51.87 -13.08
C GLU A 324 23.55 51.18 -14.13
N SER A 325 24.58 51.89 -14.62
CA SER A 325 25.57 51.33 -15.55
C SER A 325 26.38 50.17 -14.94
N TYR A 326 26.82 50.27 -13.67
CA TYR A 326 27.52 49.20 -12.97
C TYR A 326 26.67 47.92 -12.82
N LEU A 327 25.35 48.08 -12.64
CA LEU A 327 24.39 46.98 -12.51
C LEU A 327 23.91 46.44 -13.86
N GLY A 328 24.46 46.89 -14.99
CA GLY A 328 24.04 46.44 -16.33
C GLY A 328 24.13 44.92 -16.57
N HIS A 329 24.98 44.17 -15.84
CA HIS A 329 25.00 42.71 -15.98
C HIS A 329 23.82 42.02 -15.28
N ILE A 330 23.32 42.58 -14.16
CA ILE A 330 22.08 42.14 -13.52
C ILE A 330 20.91 42.25 -14.52
N ALA A 331 20.89 43.31 -15.35
CA ALA A 331 19.94 43.46 -16.44
C ALA A 331 19.99 42.31 -17.46
N SER A 332 21.20 41.88 -17.84
CA SER A 332 21.39 40.77 -18.79
C SER A 332 21.01 39.40 -18.24
N ILE A 333 21.09 39.21 -16.93
CA ILE A 333 20.74 37.96 -16.24
C ILE A 333 19.21 37.77 -16.18
N ASP A 334 18.46 38.87 -16.03
CA ASP A 334 16.99 38.85 -15.92
C ASP A 334 16.30 38.25 -17.15
N GLY A 335 16.74 38.65 -18.35
CA GLY A 335 16.21 38.10 -19.60
C GLY A 335 16.39 36.59 -19.72
N LYS A 336 17.43 36.01 -19.09
CA LYS A 336 17.72 34.58 -19.12
C LYS A 336 17.05 33.78 -17.99
N ILE A 337 16.80 34.42 -16.84
CA ILE A 337 16.09 33.79 -15.71
C ILE A 337 14.57 33.84 -15.90
N THR A 338 14.05 34.74 -16.74
CA THR A 338 12.60 34.91 -16.97
C THR A 338 11.88 33.61 -17.36
N PRO A 339 12.34 32.80 -18.34
CA PRO A 339 11.71 31.51 -18.68
C PRO A 339 11.69 30.53 -17.49
N ILE A 340 12.80 30.46 -16.74
CA ILE A 340 12.95 29.61 -15.55
C ILE A 340 11.96 30.02 -14.46
N ASN A 341 11.76 31.33 -14.25
CA ASN A 341 10.79 31.82 -13.28
C ASN A 341 9.35 31.42 -13.65
N GLN A 342 9.00 31.44 -14.94
CA GLN A 342 7.68 30.99 -15.41
C GLN A 342 7.47 29.49 -15.16
N ASN A 343 8.48 28.68 -15.47
CA ASN A 343 8.47 27.24 -15.23
C ASN A 343 8.40 26.93 -13.72
N MET A 344 9.24 27.58 -12.91
CA MET A 344 9.30 27.38 -11.46
C MET A 344 7.99 27.71 -10.75
N LYS A 345 7.29 28.78 -11.17
CA LYS A 345 5.96 29.10 -10.66
C LYS A 345 4.96 27.96 -10.85
N THR A 346 5.03 27.28 -11.98
CA THR A 346 4.17 26.13 -12.27
C THR A 346 4.63 24.90 -11.50
N LEU A 347 5.93 24.62 -11.46
CA LEU A 347 6.51 23.46 -10.76
C LEU A 347 6.29 23.51 -9.24
N MET A 348 6.28 24.70 -8.66
CA MET A 348 5.94 24.94 -7.26
C MET A 348 4.41 25.03 -7.01
N SER A 349 3.58 24.60 -7.96
CA SER A 349 2.13 24.49 -7.75
C SER A 349 1.82 23.27 -6.89
N TYR A 350 1.22 23.50 -5.72
CA TYR A 350 0.78 22.41 -4.85
C TYR A 350 -0.32 21.53 -5.47
N ASP A 351 -1.18 22.07 -6.34
CA ASP A 351 -2.18 21.25 -7.06
C ASP A 351 -1.48 20.17 -7.90
N LEU A 352 -0.35 20.48 -8.53
CA LEU A 352 0.43 19.50 -9.29
C LEU A 352 1.04 18.41 -8.40
N ILE A 353 1.56 18.78 -7.22
CA ILE A 353 2.10 17.83 -6.25
C ILE A 353 1.02 16.86 -5.77
N ASP A 354 -0.19 17.36 -5.50
CA ASP A 354 -1.30 16.55 -5.03
C ASP A 354 -1.80 15.60 -6.12
N GLN A 355 -1.92 16.05 -7.37
CA GLN A 355 -2.24 15.16 -8.48
C GLN A 355 -1.13 14.11 -8.69
N MET A 356 0.13 14.47 -8.45
CA MET A 356 1.26 13.56 -8.59
C MET A 356 1.30 12.48 -7.49
N ASP A 357 1.01 12.84 -6.23
CA ASP A 357 0.86 11.87 -5.12
C ASP A 357 -0.28 10.89 -5.40
N LYS A 358 -1.45 11.42 -5.82
CA LYS A 358 -2.62 10.61 -6.18
C LYS A 358 -2.28 9.60 -7.27
N ILE A 359 -1.62 10.05 -8.34
CA ILE A 359 -1.21 9.17 -9.45
C ILE A 359 -0.19 8.14 -8.97
N SER A 360 0.82 8.54 -8.20
CA SER A 360 1.85 7.62 -7.71
C SER A 360 1.26 6.50 -6.83
N ARG A 361 0.39 6.84 -5.87
CA ARG A 361 -0.31 5.86 -5.03
C ARG A 361 -1.20 4.93 -5.83
N SER A 362 -1.86 5.49 -6.84
CA SER A 362 -2.78 4.72 -7.65
C SER A 362 -2.06 3.77 -8.60
N ILE A 363 -0.90 4.17 -9.15
CA ILE A 363 0.00 3.28 -9.89
C ILE A 363 0.50 2.16 -8.97
N ASP A 364 0.85 2.44 -7.71
CA ASP A 364 1.21 1.41 -6.74
C ASP A 364 0.07 0.39 -6.53
N LYS A 365 -1.18 0.85 -6.39
CA LYS A 365 -2.35 -0.04 -6.29
C LYS A 365 -2.55 -0.87 -7.56
N ILE A 366 -2.42 -0.27 -8.74
CA ILE A 366 -2.55 -0.96 -10.03
C ILE A 366 -1.42 -2.00 -10.21
N SER A 367 -0.19 -1.69 -9.80
CA SER A 367 0.95 -2.61 -9.92
C SER A 367 0.71 -3.95 -9.21
N LYS A 368 -0.06 -3.94 -8.12
CA LYS A 368 -0.40 -5.14 -7.36
C LYS A 368 -1.22 -6.13 -8.21
N LEU A 369 -1.99 -5.67 -9.21
CA LEU A 369 -2.74 -6.55 -10.13
C LEU A 369 -1.87 -7.52 -10.92
N GLN A 370 -0.60 -7.18 -11.15
CA GLN A 370 0.28 -7.99 -12.01
C GLN A 370 0.56 -9.39 -11.43
N ASN A 371 0.41 -9.56 -10.11
CA ASN A 371 0.77 -10.78 -9.40
C ASN A 371 -0.39 -11.78 -9.18
N TYR A 372 -1.59 -11.52 -9.70
CA TYR A 372 -2.76 -12.36 -9.38
C TYR A 372 -2.97 -13.57 -10.30
N LEU A 373 -3.36 -14.68 -9.65
CA LEU A 373 -3.73 -15.98 -10.23
C LEU A 373 -4.87 -15.85 -11.25
N ASN A 374 -4.81 -16.66 -12.30
CA ASN A 374 -5.87 -16.73 -13.31
C ASN A 374 -7.07 -17.52 -12.75
N LEU A 375 -8.06 -16.82 -12.19
CA LEU A 375 -9.27 -17.41 -11.60
C LEU A 375 -10.41 -17.61 -12.59
N ALA A 376 -10.20 -17.30 -13.88
CA ALA A 376 -11.25 -17.36 -14.90
C ALA A 376 -11.76 -18.78 -15.21
N PHE A 377 -10.99 -19.81 -14.83
CA PHE A 377 -11.34 -21.21 -15.08
C PHE A 377 -11.06 -22.06 -13.85
N LEU A 378 -12.06 -22.17 -12.96
CA LEU A 378 -12.05 -23.13 -11.88
C LEU A 378 -12.75 -24.43 -12.32
N PRO A 379 -12.16 -25.61 -12.06
CA PRO A 379 -12.78 -26.89 -12.38
C PRO A 379 -14.03 -27.13 -11.53
N ASN A 380 -14.91 -28.02 -11.99
CA ASN A 380 -16.10 -28.38 -11.25
C ASN A 380 -15.74 -29.25 -10.02
N CYS A 381 -15.76 -28.66 -8.83
CA CYS A 381 -15.34 -29.30 -7.58
C CYS A 381 -16.49 -29.56 -6.59
N HIS A 382 -17.74 -29.33 -7.01
CA HIS A 382 -18.90 -29.42 -6.14
C HIS A 382 -19.82 -30.61 -6.46
N GLU A 383 -19.43 -31.49 -7.38
CA GLU A 383 -20.18 -32.72 -7.64
C GLU A 383 -19.95 -33.66 -6.45
N SER A 384 -21.04 -33.97 -5.75
CA SER A 384 -21.08 -34.84 -4.58
C SER A 384 -22.40 -35.61 -4.63
N PRO A 385 -22.39 -36.90 -4.99
CA PRO A 385 -23.61 -37.69 -5.06
C PRO A 385 -24.26 -37.80 -3.69
N SER A 386 -25.58 -37.91 -3.68
CA SER A 386 -26.30 -38.14 -2.43
C SER A 386 -26.03 -39.54 -1.91
N LEU A 387 -25.60 -39.64 -0.65
CA LEU A 387 -25.51 -40.90 0.08
C LEU A 387 -26.83 -41.26 0.81
N ALA A 388 -27.84 -40.38 0.73
CA ALA A 388 -29.14 -40.62 1.34
C ALA A 388 -29.82 -41.86 0.74
N GLY A 389 -30.30 -42.76 1.61
CA GLY A 389 -30.97 -43.99 1.22
C GLY A 389 -30.05 -45.18 0.93
N GLU A 390 -28.72 -45.02 1.02
CA GLU A 390 -27.79 -46.15 0.90
C GLU A 390 -27.67 -46.92 2.22
N VAL A 391 -27.09 -46.30 3.25
CA VAL A 391 -26.81 -46.85 4.59
C VAL A 391 -26.65 -45.67 5.54
N ASP A 392 -27.07 -45.80 6.80
CA ASP A 392 -26.69 -44.81 7.81
C ASP A 392 -25.28 -45.07 8.39
N SER A 393 -24.62 -44.05 8.94
CA SER A 393 -23.24 -44.21 9.43
C SER A 393 -23.13 -45.26 10.55
N SER A 394 -24.20 -45.50 11.31
CA SER A 394 -24.25 -46.53 12.35
C SER A 394 -24.30 -47.93 11.76
N GLU A 395 -25.09 -48.14 10.72
CA GLU A 395 -25.23 -49.40 10.01
C GLU A 395 -23.92 -49.78 9.30
N LEU A 396 -23.20 -48.81 8.71
CA LEU A 396 -21.88 -49.09 8.14
C LEU A 396 -20.85 -49.47 9.20
N GLN A 397 -20.94 -48.87 10.39
CA GLN A 397 -20.10 -49.25 11.54
C GLN A 397 -20.44 -50.66 12.02
N THR A 398 -21.73 -51.00 12.14
CA THR A 398 -22.19 -52.36 12.46
C THR A 398 -21.66 -53.38 11.44
N LEU A 399 -21.68 -53.06 10.14
CA LEU A 399 -21.12 -53.95 9.11
C LEU A 399 -19.60 -54.11 9.24
N ALA A 400 -18.87 -53.08 9.67
CA ALA A 400 -17.45 -53.18 9.94
C ALA A 400 -17.18 -54.09 11.15
N ASP A 401 -17.98 -53.95 12.21
CA ASP A 401 -17.89 -54.77 13.42
C ASP A 401 -18.25 -56.24 13.13
N ASP A 402 -19.33 -56.47 12.36
CA ASP A 402 -19.75 -57.80 11.89
C ASP A 402 -18.63 -58.47 11.07
N LEU A 403 -17.93 -57.72 10.20
CA LEU A 403 -16.79 -58.24 9.44
C LEU A 403 -15.63 -58.65 10.35
N ASN A 404 -15.30 -57.82 11.33
CA ASN A 404 -14.24 -58.13 12.29
C ASN A 404 -14.58 -59.40 13.08
N GLN A 405 -15.86 -59.58 13.43
CA GLN A 405 -16.34 -60.79 14.09
C GLN A 405 -16.21 -62.03 13.19
N LEU A 406 -16.58 -61.94 11.91
CA LEU A 406 -16.35 -63.00 10.94
C LEU A 406 -14.85 -63.33 10.77
N LEU A 407 -14.00 -62.32 10.57
CA LEU A 407 -12.56 -62.51 10.39
C LEU A 407 -11.91 -63.19 11.60
N SER A 408 -12.46 -63.02 12.80
CA SER A 408 -11.95 -63.70 14.01
C SER A 408 -12.15 -65.21 14.00
N VAL A 409 -13.19 -65.72 13.32
CA VAL A 409 -13.53 -67.17 13.28
C VAL A 409 -13.08 -67.87 12.00
N VAL A 410 -12.78 -67.10 10.95
CA VAL A 410 -12.30 -67.60 9.65
C VAL A 410 -11.16 -68.62 9.78
N PRO A 411 -10.08 -68.40 10.56
CA PRO A 411 -8.98 -69.37 10.66
C PRO A 411 -9.44 -70.76 11.12
N THR A 412 -10.37 -70.80 12.08
CA THR A 412 -10.95 -72.04 12.60
C THR A 412 -11.79 -72.74 11.55
N ILE A 413 -12.62 -71.99 10.81
CA ILE A 413 -13.42 -72.54 9.71
C ILE A 413 -12.52 -73.14 8.64
N LEU A 414 -11.50 -72.40 8.17
CA LEU A 414 -10.57 -72.85 7.12
C LEU A 414 -9.85 -74.16 7.49
N ASP A 415 -9.47 -74.34 8.75
CA ASP A 415 -8.82 -75.58 9.21
C ASP A 415 -9.72 -76.82 9.03
N LYS A 416 -11.04 -76.66 9.19
CA LYS A 416 -12.02 -77.75 9.11
C LYS A 416 -12.47 -78.11 7.70
N LEU A 417 -12.12 -77.30 6.70
CA LEU A 417 -12.52 -77.51 5.30
C LEU A 417 -11.51 -78.33 4.48
N LYS A 418 -10.37 -78.76 5.06
CA LYS A 418 -9.27 -79.41 4.32
C LYS A 418 -9.66 -80.65 3.50
N ASP A 419 -10.63 -81.44 3.96
CA ASP A 419 -11.07 -82.69 3.31
C ASP A 419 -12.49 -82.59 2.70
N ILE A 420 -13.02 -81.38 2.56
CA ILE A 420 -14.46 -81.16 2.33
C ILE A 420 -14.93 -81.61 0.93
N GLU A 421 -14.04 -81.59 -0.06
CA GLU A 421 -14.37 -81.96 -1.45
C GLU A 421 -14.66 -83.46 -1.59
N THR A 422 -13.92 -84.30 -0.88
CA THR A 422 -14.15 -85.76 -0.87
C THR A 422 -15.50 -86.08 -0.25
N ILE A 423 -15.81 -85.45 0.89
CA ILE A 423 -17.09 -85.61 1.59
C ILE A 423 -18.25 -85.17 0.69
N ARG A 424 -18.09 -84.06 -0.04
CA ARG A 424 -19.10 -83.60 -1.02
C ARG A 424 -19.40 -84.65 -2.07
N GLU A 425 -18.37 -85.14 -2.77
CA GLU A 425 -18.54 -86.07 -3.88
C GLU A 425 -19.16 -87.39 -3.41
N GLU A 426 -18.82 -87.84 -2.20
CA GLU A 426 -19.46 -89.01 -1.58
C GLU A 426 -20.96 -88.77 -1.33
N VAL A 427 -21.33 -87.70 -0.63
CA VAL A 427 -22.76 -87.37 -0.38
C VAL A 427 -23.51 -87.20 -1.70
N LYS A 428 -22.89 -86.55 -2.69
CA LYS A 428 -23.48 -86.32 -4.02
C LYS A 428 -23.77 -87.62 -4.75
N LYS A 429 -22.79 -88.51 -4.80
CA LYS A 429 -22.91 -89.84 -5.41
C LYS A 429 -24.07 -90.61 -4.77
N PHE A 430 -24.15 -90.59 -3.44
CA PHE A 430 -25.15 -91.37 -2.72
C PHE A 430 -26.58 -90.89 -2.94
N PHE A 431 -26.85 -89.58 -3.02
CA PHE A 431 -28.22 -89.14 -3.31
C PHE A 431 -28.66 -89.49 -4.75
N HIS A 432 -27.75 -89.44 -5.73
CA HIS A 432 -28.04 -89.88 -7.11
C HIS A 432 -28.28 -91.41 -7.19
N GLU A 433 -27.70 -92.18 -6.29
CA GLU A 433 -27.96 -93.62 -6.16
C GLU A 433 -29.34 -93.87 -5.53
N LEU A 434 -29.73 -93.09 -4.52
CA LEU A 434 -31.06 -93.15 -3.92
C LEU A 434 -32.18 -92.81 -4.92
N GLU A 435 -31.95 -91.83 -5.80
CA GLU A 435 -32.88 -91.48 -6.88
C GLU A 435 -33.17 -92.64 -7.85
N LYS A 436 -32.29 -93.64 -7.95
CA LYS A 436 -32.45 -94.78 -8.88
C LYS A 436 -33.26 -95.94 -8.28
N ILE A 437 -33.66 -95.84 -7.02
CA ILE A 437 -34.41 -96.88 -6.32
C ILE A 437 -35.92 -96.70 -6.60
N GLU A 438 -36.39 -97.29 -7.69
CA GLU A 438 -37.78 -97.13 -8.16
C GLU A 438 -38.75 -98.22 -7.65
N LYS A 439 -38.23 -99.37 -7.21
CA LYS A 439 -39.01 -100.58 -6.89
C LYS A 439 -38.62 -101.20 -5.55
N SER A 440 -39.55 -101.93 -4.93
CA SER A 440 -39.36 -102.63 -3.65
C SER A 440 -38.14 -103.55 -3.63
N ASP A 441 -37.87 -104.28 -4.71
CA ASP A 441 -36.75 -105.23 -4.78
C ASP A 441 -35.39 -104.52 -4.77
N ALA A 442 -35.30 -103.34 -5.40
CA ALA A 442 -34.10 -102.51 -5.40
C ALA A 442 -33.88 -101.85 -4.02
N PHE A 443 -34.96 -101.49 -3.33
CA PHE A 443 -34.91 -100.98 -1.96
C PHE A 443 -34.48 -102.07 -0.95
N GLU A 444 -35.02 -103.29 -1.08
CA GLU A 444 -34.60 -104.42 -0.26
C GLU A 444 -33.11 -104.76 -0.47
N LYS A 445 -32.63 -104.67 -1.71
CA LYS A 445 -31.21 -104.84 -2.04
C LYS A 445 -30.35 -103.75 -1.40
N TRP A 446 -30.78 -102.49 -1.47
CA TRP A 446 -30.08 -101.36 -0.85
C TRP A 446 -29.96 -101.50 0.69
N LEU A 447 -30.99 -102.04 1.35
CA LEU A 447 -30.95 -102.35 2.79
C LEU A 447 -29.99 -103.51 3.13
N LYS A 448 -29.94 -104.56 2.30
CA LYS A 448 -29.16 -105.79 2.58
C LYS A 448 -27.70 -105.71 2.16
N GLU A 449 -27.36 -104.90 1.15
CA GLU A 449 -26.00 -104.81 0.58
C GLU A 449 -25.09 -103.77 1.25
N ASN A 450 -25.39 -103.38 2.49
CA ASN A 450 -24.56 -102.45 3.29
C ASN A 450 -24.46 -101.02 2.69
N GLU A 451 -25.25 -100.69 1.65
CA GLU A 451 -25.23 -99.37 1.01
C GLU A 451 -25.72 -98.27 1.94
N ALA A 452 -26.76 -98.54 2.73
CA ALA A 452 -27.29 -97.61 3.71
C ALA A 452 -26.28 -97.23 4.82
N ASP A 453 -25.33 -98.11 5.14
CA ASP A 453 -24.25 -97.82 6.10
C ASP A 453 -23.10 -97.03 5.47
N LYS A 454 -22.89 -97.15 4.16
CA LYS A 454 -21.97 -96.26 3.43
C LYS A 454 -22.50 -94.82 3.38
N VAL A 455 -23.81 -94.65 3.12
CA VAL A 455 -24.47 -93.33 3.21
C VAL A 455 -24.31 -92.73 4.60
N LYS A 456 -24.54 -93.56 5.65
CA LYS A 456 -24.37 -93.13 7.05
C LYS A 456 -22.96 -92.63 7.34
N LYS A 457 -21.91 -93.35 6.93
CA LYS A 457 -20.51 -92.94 7.13
C LYS A 457 -20.18 -91.60 6.45
N ALA A 458 -20.64 -91.40 5.22
CA ALA A 458 -20.40 -90.15 4.50
C ALA A 458 -21.11 -88.96 5.18
N LEU A 459 -22.33 -89.18 5.68
CA LEU A 459 -23.05 -88.17 6.45
C LEU A 459 -22.43 -87.93 7.85
N GLU A 460 -21.86 -88.93 8.51
CA GLU A 460 -21.08 -88.76 9.75
C GLU A 460 -19.79 -87.96 9.51
N ALA A 461 -19.11 -88.16 8.37
CA ALA A 461 -17.97 -87.34 7.99
C ALA A 461 -18.39 -85.88 7.71
N ALA A 462 -19.50 -85.67 6.97
CA ALA A 462 -20.08 -84.34 6.79
C ALA A 462 -20.47 -83.70 8.12
N LYS A 463 -21.05 -84.47 9.04
CA LYS A 463 -21.41 -84.01 10.38
C LYS A 463 -20.21 -83.44 11.13
N SER A 464 -19.06 -84.14 11.13
CA SER A 464 -17.85 -83.65 11.79
C SER A 464 -17.35 -82.33 11.20
N VAL A 465 -17.55 -82.10 9.90
CA VAL A 465 -17.22 -80.82 9.24
C VAL A 465 -18.18 -79.73 9.71
N PHE A 466 -19.49 -80.00 9.67
CA PHE A 466 -20.51 -79.06 10.15
C PHE A 466 -20.36 -78.70 11.63
N ASP A 467 -20.05 -79.66 12.51
CA ASP A 467 -19.77 -79.40 13.92
C ASP A 467 -18.54 -78.48 14.09
N GLY A 468 -17.54 -78.62 13.22
CA GLY A 468 -16.32 -77.83 13.26
C GLY A 468 -16.46 -76.39 12.75
N ILE A 469 -17.46 -76.12 11.90
CA ILE A 469 -17.71 -74.81 11.30
C ILE A 469 -18.91 -74.08 11.92
N MET A 470 -19.68 -74.75 12.78
CA MET A 470 -20.75 -74.13 13.55
C MET A 470 -20.22 -72.99 14.43
N GLN A 471 -20.98 -71.89 14.51
CA GLN A 471 -20.62 -70.69 15.24
C GLN A 471 -21.67 -70.33 16.29
N THR A 472 -21.32 -69.40 17.19
CA THR A 472 -22.30 -68.80 18.10
C THR A 472 -23.37 -68.04 17.32
N GLN A 473 -24.55 -67.88 17.90
CA GLN A 473 -25.66 -67.15 17.27
C GLN A 473 -25.23 -65.73 16.84
N ASP A 474 -24.47 -65.02 17.69
CA ASP A 474 -23.99 -63.67 17.38
C ASP A 474 -23.14 -63.63 16.10
N VAL A 475 -22.24 -64.61 15.92
CA VAL A 475 -21.38 -64.70 14.72
C VAL A 475 -22.21 -65.09 13.50
N ALA A 476 -23.15 -66.04 13.64
CA ALA A 476 -24.04 -66.45 12.57
C ALA A 476 -24.91 -65.28 12.08
N ASP A 477 -25.49 -64.51 13.00
CA ASP A 477 -26.28 -63.32 12.71
C ASP A 477 -25.43 -62.24 12.04
N SER A 478 -24.16 -62.09 12.45
CA SER A 478 -23.20 -61.15 11.83
C SER A 478 -22.90 -61.52 10.38
N ILE A 479 -22.71 -62.82 10.09
CA ILE A 479 -22.51 -63.31 8.72
C ILE A 479 -23.75 -63.06 7.86
N GLU A 480 -24.95 -63.27 8.41
CA GLU A 480 -26.20 -63.00 7.70
C GLU A 480 -26.35 -61.50 7.38
N ARG A 481 -26.08 -60.62 8.35
CA ARG A 481 -26.11 -59.16 8.16
C ARG A 481 -25.08 -58.68 7.14
N LEU A 482 -23.84 -59.21 7.15
CA LEU A 482 -22.84 -58.94 6.12
C LEU A 482 -23.31 -59.35 4.73
N SER A 483 -23.89 -60.56 4.62
CA SER A 483 -24.42 -61.05 3.35
C SER A 483 -25.54 -60.15 2.81
N ALA A 484 -26.37 -59.60 3.69
CA ALA A 484 -27.44 -58.67 3.32
C ALA A 484 -26.91 -57.25 3.00
N GLY A 485 -25.83 -56.82 3.66
CA GLY A 485 -25.22 -55.49 3.51
C GLY A 485 -24.28 -55.33 2.32
N LYS A 486 -23.86 -56.41 1.65
CA LYS A 486 -22.84 -56.37 0.58
C LYS A 486 -23.18 -55.42 -0.57
N ASP A 487 -24.44 -55.41 -1.02
CA ASP A 487 -24.85 -54.61 -2.18
C ASP A 487 -24.79 -53.11 -1.84
N LYS A 488 -25.02 -52.79 -0.56
CA LYS A 488 -24.88 -51.43 -0.03
C LYS A 488 -23.43 -50.98 0.00
N ILE A 489 -22.51 -51.85 0.43
CA ILE A 489 -21.05 -51.58 0.43
C ILE A 489 -20.57 -51.27 -1.01
N ILE A 490 -20.99 -52.08 -1.99
CA ILE A 490 -20.67 -51.88 -3.41
C ILE A 490 -21.18 -50.52 -3.91
N SER A 491 -22.42 -50.21 -3.57
CA SER A 491 -23.07 -48.96 -3.97
C SER A 491 -22.30 -47.73 -3.44
N ILE A 492 -21.91 -47.76 -2.16
CA ILE A 492 -21.12 -46.69 -1.52
C ILE A 492 -19.76 -46.51 -2.21
N GLN A 493 -19.02 -47.59 -2.44
CA GLN A 493 -17.72 -47.53 -3.13
C GLN A 493 -17.83 -46.94 -4.54
N LYS A 494 -18.92 -47.25 -5.26
CA LYS A 494 -19.19 -46.68 -6.58
C LYS A 494 -19.47 -45.19 -6.50
N LYS A 495 -20.31 -44.75 -5.55
CA LYS A 495 -20.63 -43.32 -5.34
C LYS A 495 -19.41 -42.49 -4.95
N PHE A 496 -18.48 -43.02 -4.15
CA PHE A 496 -17.26 -42.26 -3.82
C PHE A 496 -16.44 -41.83 -5.05
N LYS A 497 -16.51 -42.58 -6.16
CA LYS A 497 -15.84 -42.23 -7.41
C LYS A 497 -16.39 -40.99 -8.11
N GLU A 498 -17.59 -40.54 -7.75
CA GLU A 498 -18.26 -39.38 -8.34
C GLU A 498 -17.95 -38.07 -7.60
N PHE A 499 -17.27 -38.10 -6.45
CA PHE A 499 -16.88 -36.90 -5.71
C PHE A 499 -15.74 -36.14 -6.42
N THR A 500 -16.03 -34.96 -6.98
CA THR A 500 -15.02 -34.20 -7.74
C THR A 500 -14.06 -33.38 -6.88
N ALA A 501 -14.42 -33.08 -5.63
CA ALA A 501 -13.57 -32.34 -4.68
C ALA A 501 -12.18 -32.98 -4.43
N LEU A 502 -12.00 -34.25 -4.82
CA LEU A 502 -10.76 -35.00 -4.68
C LEU A 502 -9.80 -34.84 -5.85
N LYS A 503 -10.27 -34.29 -6.98
CA LYS A 503 -9.43 -34.02 -8.14
C LYS A 503 -8.37 -33.00 -7.75
N LYS A 504 -7.11 -33.23 -8.18
CA LYS A 504 -5.98 -32.34 -7.87
C LYS A 504 -6.22 -30.91 -8.35
N GLU A 505 -6.95 -30.77 -9.45
CA GLU A 505 -7.33 -29.48 -10.02
C GLU A 505 -8.19 -28.62 -9.06
N CYS A 506 -8.82 -29.23 -8.05
CA CYS A 506 -9.61 -28.55 -7.03
C CYS A 506 -8.79 -28.00 -5.85
N ASP A 507 -7.51 -28.34 -5.73
CA ASP A 507 -6.64 -27.87 -4.64
C ASP A 507 -6.63 -26.34 -4.45
N PRO A 508 -6.64 -25.50 -5.52
CA PRO A 508 -6.69 -24.05 -5.38
C PRO A 508 -7.90 -23.50 -4.60
N LEU A 509 -9.04 -24.20 -4.59
CA LEU A 509 -10.23 -23.78 -3.81
C LEU A 509 -9.99 -23.86 -2.30
N PHE A 510 -9.15 -24.81 -1.87
CA PHE A 510 -8.86 -25.05 -0.45
C PHE A 510 -7.68 -24.22 0.06
N SER A 511 -6.81 -23.76 -0.85
CA SER A 511 -5.63 -22.95 -0.53
C SER A 511 -5.80 -21.45 -0.84
N PHE A 512 -7.01 -21.00 -1.19
CA PHE A 512 -7.24 -19.60 -1.55
C PHE A 512 -7.06 -18.66 -0.36
N ASP A 513 -6.31 -17.57 -0.56
CA ASP A 513 -6.11 -16.49 0.42
C ASP A 513 -7.02 -15.29 0.12
N VAL A 514 -7.89 -14.98 1.07
CA VAL A 514 -8.87 -13.89 0.98
C VAL A 514 -8.22 -12.52 1.16
N LYS A 515 -7.16 -12.41 1.97
CA LYS A 515 -6.50 -11.12 2.26
C LYS A 515 -5.92 -10.47 1.00
N SER A 516 -5.43 -11.32 0.11
CA SER A 516 -4.98 -10.90 -1.22
C SER A 516 -6.10 -10.21 -2.02
N PHE A 517 -7.38 -10.46 -1.72
CA PHE A 517 -8.50 -9.84 -2.44
C PHE A 517 -8.99 -8.50 -1.86
N GLU A 518 -8.78 -8.24 -0.57
CA GLU A 518 -9.19 -6.99 0.07
C GLU A 518 -8.56 -5.78 -0.63
N LEU A 519 -7.27 -5.87 -0.94
CA LEU A 519 -6.51 -4.80 -1.60
C LEU A 519 -6.96 -4.55 -3.05
N LEU A 520 -7.59 -5.54 -3.68
CA LEU A 520 -8.04 -5.46 -5.07
C LEU A 520 -9.35 -4.70 -5.23
N ASN A 521 -10.21 -4.71 -4.21
CA ASN A 521 -11.50 -4.03 -4.26
C ASN A 521 -11.39 -2.50 -4.28
N ASP A 522 -10.24 -1.94 -3.88
CA ASP A 522 -9.96 -0.50 -3.94
C ASP A 522 -9.68 0.01 -5.36
N ILE A 523 -9.37 -0.89 -6.30
CA ILE A 523 -8.86 -0.51 -7.61
C ILE A 523 -9.94 0.15 -8.48
N PRO A 524 -11.18 -0.37 -8.59
CA PRO A 524 -12.22 0.29 -9.36
C PRO A 524 -12.47 1.73 -8.89
N ASP A 525 -12.59 1.95 -7.59
CA ASP A 525 -12.74 3.30 -7.01
C ASP A 525 -11.53 4.20 -7.27
N THR A 526 -10.34 3.63 -7.31
CA THR A 526 -9.11 4.36 -7.64
C THR A 526 -9.13 4.82 -9.11
N ILE A 527 -9.53 3.94 -10.03
CA ILE A 527 -9.62 4.26 -11.46
C ILE A 527 -10.74 5.28 -11.74
N HIS A 528 -11.92 5.11 -11.12
CA HIS A 528 -13.01 6.08 -11.27
C HIS A 528 -12.62 7.46 -10.76
N ARG A 529 -11.96 7.55 -9.60
CA ARG A 529 -11.44 8.83 -9.10
C ARG A 529 -10.45 9.47 -10.06
N MET A 530 -9.53 8.71 -10.67
CA MET A 530 -8.63 9.27 -11.70
C MET A 530 -9.39 9.89 -12.88
N LYS A 531 -10.46 9.23 -13.33
CA LYS A 531 -11.31 9.73 -14.43
C LYS A 531 -12.02 11.01 -14.04
N GLU A 532 -12.71 11.00 -12.89
CA GLU A 532 -13.53 12.11 -12.42
C GLU A 532 -12.70 13.37 -12.15
N GLU A 533 -11.56 13.19 -11.48
CA GLU A 533 -10.67 14.31 -11.11
C GLU A 533 -9.75 14.75 -12.26
N LYS A 534 -9.70 13.98 -13.35
CA LYS A 534 -8.81 14.18 -14.51
C LYS A 534 -7.34 14.31 -14.11
N SER A 535 -6.90 13.54 -13.12
CA SER A 535 -5.56 13.69 -12.52
C SER A 535 -4.44 13.58 -13.55
N ILE A 536 -4.54 12.63 -14.49
CA ILE A 536 -3.50 12.41 -15.51
C ILE A 536 -3.37 13.63 -16.43
N GLN A 537 -4.49 14.25 -16.81
CA GLN A 537 -4.49 15.45 -17.67
C GLN A 537 -3.86 16.65 -16.96
N LYS A 538 -4.05 16.76 -15.65
CA LYS A 538 -3.47 17.85 -14.85
C LYS A 538 -1.95 17.74 -14.70
N ILE A 539 -1.38 16.55 -14.64
CA ILE A 539 0.08 16.37 -14.53
C ILE A 539 0.80 16.30 -15.88
N LYS A 540 0.07 16.04 -16.97
CA LYS A 540 0.63 15.93 -18.33
C LYS A 540 1.52 17.13 -18.73
N PRO A 541 1.16 18.39 -18.42
CA PRO A 541 2.03 19.53 -18.72
C PRO A 541 3.42 19.46 -18.08
N LEU A 542 3.61 18.72 -16.98
CA LEU A 542 4.93 18.54 -16.37
C LEU A 542 5.92 17.86 -17.33
N MET A 543 5.41 17.04 -18.27
CA MET A 543 6.25 16.33 -19.23
C MET A 543 6.89 17.27 -20.25
N ASP A 544 6.31 18.46 -20.46
CA ASP A 544 6.87 19.49 -21.33
C ASP A 544 7.65 20.54 -20.52
N ILE A 545 7.15 20.88 -19.33
CA ILE A 545 7.76 21.91 -18.47
C ILE A 545 9.12 21.46 -17.92
N ILE A 546 9.28 20.19 -17.53
CA ILE A 546 10.53 19.71 -16.92
C ILE A 546 11.69 19.69 -17.92
N PRO A 547 11.52 19.18 -19.16
CA PRO A 547 12.55 19.29 -20.18
C PRO A 547 12.88 20.74 -20.52
N ALA A 548 11.87 21.61 -20.70
CA ALA A 548 12.11 23.03 -20.96
C ALA A 548 12.89 23.71 -19.81
N PHE A 549 12.50 23.44 -18.56
CA PHE A 549 13.23 23.90 -17.38
C PHE A 549 14.67 23.37 -17.35
N THR A 550 14.88 22.11 -17.74
CA THR A 550 16.21 21.50 -17.79
C THR A 550 17.09 22.19 -18.82
N ASP A 551 16.57 22.45 -20.03
CA ASP A 551 17.28 23.17 -21.09
C ASP A 551 17.64 24.59 -20.65
N ASP A 552 16.69 25.32 -20.07
CA ASP A 552 16.92 26.66 -19.53
C ASP A 552 18.02 26.68 -18.44
N ILE A 553 18.03 25.67 -17.55
CA ILE A 553 19.06 25.53 -16.51
C ILE A 553 20.43 25.21 -17.11
N ILE A 554 20.49 24.36 -18.14
CA ILE A 554 21.74 24.03 -18.85
C ILE A 554 22.34 25.28 -19.50
N GLU A 555 21.52 26.13 -20.10
CA GLU A 555 21.98 27.39 -20.72
C GLU A 555 22.62 28.37 -19.72
N LEU A 556 22.31 28.23 -18.43
CA LEU A 556 22.88 29.04 -17.36
C LEU A 556 24.14 28.47 -16.72
N THR A 557 24.54 27.25 -17.11
CA THR A 557 25.74 26.61 -16.55
C THR A 557 27.02 27.35 -16.97
N PRO A 558 28.04 27.43 -16.09
CA PRO A 558 29.29 28.16 -16.38
C PRO A 558 30.06 27.66 -17.62
N SER A 559 29.81 26.43 -18.07
CA SER A 559 30.39 25.84 -19.27
C SER A 559 29.79 26.37 -20.57
N VAL A 560 28.56 26.88 -20.52
CA VAL A 560 27.80 27.35 -21.69
C VAL A 560 27.67 28.88 -21.68
N TYR A 561 27.52 29.46 -20.49
CA TYR A 561 27.38 30.90 -20.32
C TYR A 561 28.65 31.56 -19.79
N GLU A 562 29.26 32.39 -20.64
CA GLU A 562 30.27 33.35 -20.20
C GLU A 562 29.58 34.66 -19.79
N MET A 563 29.85 35.11 -18.55
CA MET A 563 29.41 36.44 -18.13
C MET A 563 30.04 37.52 -19.01
N PRO A 564 29.29 38.56 -19.37
CA PRO A 564 29.85 39.75 -20.01
C PRO A 564 31.04 40.25 -19.19
N LYS A 565 32.16 40.51 -19.87
CA LYS A 565 33.30 41.17 -19.23
C LYS A 565 32.87 42.59 -18.85
N PRO A 566 33.17 43.05 -17.61
CA PRO A 566 32.82 44.40 -17.20
C PRO A 566 33.45 45.42 -18.16
N ASP A 567 32.71 46.49 -18.46
CA ASP A 567 33.28 47.64 -19.17
C ASP A 567 34.54 48.10 -18.43
N PRO A 568 35.73 48.10 -19.07
CA PRO A 568 36.97 48.51 -18.42
C PRO A 568 36.94 49.95 -17.91
N ASN A 569 36.01 50.79 -18.40
CA ASN A 569 35.85 52.18 -18.00
C ASN A 569 34.77 52.40 -16.92
N ALA A 570 33.99 51.38 -16.57
CA ALA A 570 32.95 51.52 -15.55
C ALA A 570 33.56 51.61 -14.14
N LYS A 571 33.02 52.51 -13.30
CA LYS A 571 33.38 52.52 -11.88
C LYS A 571 32.91 51.20 -11.24
N ILE A 572 33.79 50.56 -10.48
CA ILE A 572 33.48 49.34 -9.73
C ILE A 572 33.13 49.71 -8.31
N PHE A 573 31.96 49.28 -7.82
CA PHE A 573 31.60 49.42 -6.42
C PHE A 573 32.51 48.55 -5.56
N LYS A 574 33.09 49.11 -4.49
CA LYS A 574 33.96 48.38 -3.55
C LYS A 574 33.37 48.46 -2.15
N THR A 575 33.24 47.31 -1.50
CA THR A 575 32.87 47.21 -0.08
C THR A 575 33.88 46.33 0.66
N LEU A 576 34.06 46.61 1.95
CA LEU A 576 34.93 45.82 2.84
C LEU A 576 34.32 44.45 3.16
N ASN A 577 32.99 44.36 3.20
CA ASN A 577 32.27 43.12 3.48
C ASN A 577 31.00 43.04 2.62
N TYR A 578 30.91 42.03 1.77
CA TYR A 578 29.75 41.81 0.91
C TYR A 578 28.52 41.38 1.71
N GLN A 579 28.70 40.69 2.84
CA GLN A 579 27.59 40.22 3.69
C GLN A 579 26.79 41.38 4.29
N ASP A 580 27.45 42.52 4.55
CA ASP A 580 26.81 43.71 5.10
C ASP A 580 25.70 44.23 4.17
N LEU A 581 25.86 44.10 2.84
CA LEU A 581 24.83 44.46 1.86
C LEU A 581 23.56 43.59 1.99
N LEU A 582 23.73 42.29 2.25
CA LEU A 582 22.63 41.34 2.44
C LEU A 582 21.95 41.52 3.80
N ASP A 583 22.73 41.84 4.83
CA ASP A 583 22.25 41.99 6.20
C ASP A 583 21.25 43.15 6.33
N VAL A 584 21.41 44.23 5.54
CA VAL A 584 20.38 45.30 5.43
C VAL A 584 19.08 44.75 4.85
N GLY A 585 19.17 43.91 3.82
CA GLY A 585 17.99 43.29 3.21
C GLY A 585 17.25 42.32 4.13
N ILE A 586 17.99 41.56 4.95
CA ILE A 586 17.42 40.70 6.01
C ILE A 586 16.62 41.56 7.01
N CYS A 587 17.15 42.71 7.42
CA CYS A 587 16.46 43.61 8.36
C CYS A 587 15.20 44.24 7.74
N ALA A 588 15.27 44.70 6.48
CA ALA A 588 14.12 45.25 5.76
C ALA A 588 13.00 44.20 5.61
N ARG A 589 13.35 42.96 5.26
CA ARG A 589 12.36 41.88 5.16
C ARG A 589 11.77 41.48 6.50
N ALA A 590 12.56 41.41 7.55
CA ALA A 590 12.03 41.09 8.86
C ALA A 590 10.94 42.10 9.27
N LEU A 591 11.15 43.39 8.99
CA LEU A 591 10.16 44.43 9.24
C LEU A 591 8.89 44.28 8.37
N GLU A 592 9.05 43.96 7.07
CA GLU A 592 7.92 43.64 6.19
C GLU A 592 7.14 42.41 6.67
N ASN A 593 7.82 41.34 7.08
CA ASN A 593 7.17 40.13 7.60
C ASN A 593 6.44 40.40 8.91
N MET A 594 6.97 41.27 9.79
CA MET A 594 6.26 41.72 10.99
C MET A 594 4.96 42.44 10.61
N GLU A 595 5.01 43.35 9.63
CA GLU A 595 3.82 44.04 9.12
C GLU A 595 2.82 43.06 8.47
N LEU A 596 3.31 42.09 7.70
CA LEU A 596 2.45 41.06 7.09
C LEU A 596 1.75 40.20 8.15
N ILE A 597 2.46 39.78 9.20
CA ILE A 597 1.85 39.04 10.32
C ILE A 597 0.73 39.88 10.95
N GLN A 598 0.95 41.18 11.14
CA GLN A 598 -0.07 42.08 11.68
C GLN A 598 -1.27 42.24 10.73
N ARG A 599 -1.03 42.36 9.42
CA ARG A 599 -2.12 42.41 8.42
C ARG A 599 -2.87 41.08 8.32
N TYR A 600 -2.19 39.98 8.61
CA TYR A 600 -2.74 38.61 8.59
C TYR A 600 -3.23 38.14 9.96
N ASP A 601 -3.50 39.06 10.89
CA ASP A 601 -3.95 38.73 12.24
C ASP A 601 -5.23 37.89 12.26
N GLU A 602 -6.15 38.11 11.32
CA GLU A 602 -7.35 37.29 11.14
C GLU A 602 -7.00 35.85 10.74
N TYR A 603 -6.08 35.66 9.79
CA TYR A 603 -5.59 34.34 9.39
C TYR A 603 -4.88 33.64 10.55
N LEU A 604 -4.10 34.39 11.34
CA LEU A 604 -3.42 33.87 12.51
C LEU A 604 -4.44 33.43 13.56
N GLY A 605 -5.51 34.21 13.76
CA GLY A 605 -6.66 33.82 14.58
C GLY A 605 -7.37 32.57 14.07
N ASN A 606 -7.65 32.48 12.77
CA ASN A 606 -8.27 31.30 12.16
C ASN A 606 -7.43 30.03 12.41
N LEU A 607 -6.10 30.12 12.30
CA LEU A 607 -5.21 28.99 12.58
C LEU A 607 -5.25 28.63 14.07
N ILE A 608 -5.05 29.60 14.97
CA ILE A 608 -5.07 29.42 16.43
C ILE A 608 -6.38 28.74 16.88
N TYR A 609 -7.52 29.19 16.35
CA TYR A 609 -8.87 28.76 16.78
C TYR A 609 -9.54 27.74 15.84
N SER A 610 -8.77 27.07 14.98
CA SER A 610 -9.26 26.24 13.88
C SER A 610 -10.14 25.03 14.27
N GLY A 611 -10.12 24.56 15.52
CA GLY A 611 -11.00 23.49 16.01
C GLY A 611 -10.84 22.12 15.33
N VAL A 612 -9.70 21.91 14.67
CA VAL A 612 -9.42 20.78 13.78
C VAL A 612 -9.42 19.43 14.52
N GLU A 613 -9.13 19.45 15.82
CA GLU A 613 -9.07 18.24 16.64
C GLU A 613 -10.39 17.45 16.59
N GLU A 614 -11.51 18.16 16.51
CA GLU A 614 -12.83 17.54 16.48
C GLU A 614 -13.20 16.98 15.10
N SER A 615 -12.75 17.64 14.03
CA SER A 615 -12.88 17.15 12.65
C SER A 615 -12.07 15.85 12.46
N ILE A 616 -10.85 15.78 13.00
CA ILE A 616 -10.01 14.56 12.93
C ILE A 616 -10.69 13.38 13.63
N LYS A 617 -11.29 13.59 14.81
CA LYS A 617 -11.97 12.51 15.56
C LYS A 617 -13.09 11.85 14.76
N ARG A 618 -13.84 12.63 13.97
CA ARG A 618 -15.02 12.21 13.21
C ARG A 618 -14.71 11.60 11.84
N MET A 619 -13.44 11.59 11.41
CA MET A 619 -13.04 11.04 10.12
C MET A 619 -13.33 9.55 10.00
N LYS A 620 -13.82 9.15 8.83
CA LYS A 620 -14.12 7.75 8.49
C LYS A 620 -12.87 7.04 8.01
N ASN A 621 -12.01 7.72 7.23
CA ASN A 621 -10.75 7.17 6.75
C ASN A 621 -9.71 7.04 7.88
N GLN A 622 -9.52 5.80 8.37
CA GLN A 622 -8.62 5.51 9.50
C GLN A 622 -7.14 5.78 9.20
N GLU A 623 -6.69 5.60 7.95
CA GLU A 623 -5.29 5.87 7.57
C GLU A 623 -4.99 7.37 7.60
N ASN A 624 -5.87 8.18 6.99
CA ASN A 624 -5.75 9.63 7.03
C ASN A 624 -5.88 10.17 8.45
N LYS A 625 -6.81 9.60 9.25
CA LYS A 625 -7.00 9.97 10.65
C LYS A 625 -5.73 9.78 11.46
N ALA A 626 -5.10 8.61 11.43
CA ALA A 626 -3.87 8.35 12.19
C ALA A 626 -2.72 9.29 11.79
N ARG A 627 -2.60 9.61 10.49
CA ARG A 627 -1.61 10.58 10.01
C ARG A 627 -1.88 11.99 10.52
N LEU A 628 -3.14 12.41 10.50
CA LEU A 628 -3.55 13.71 11.02
C LEU A 628 -3.35 13.82 12.52
N GLU A 629 -3.71 12.79 13.30
CA GLU A 629 -3.45 12.74 14.75
C GLU A 629 -1.96 12.88 15.06
N LYS A 630 -1.06 12.31 14.24
CA LYS A 630 0.39 12.47 14.41
C LYS A 630 0.86 13.91 14.13
N ILE A 631 0.36 14.54 13.07
CA ILE A 631 0.81 15.88 12.65
C ILE A 631 0.21 16.96 13.56
N TRP A 632 -1.07 16.83 13.91
CA TRP A 632 -1.82 17.78 14.73
C TRP A 632 -1.77 17.48 16.22
N GLY A 633 -1.21 16.34 16.63
CA GLY A 633 -1.19 15.93 18.04
C GLY A 633 -0.50 16.92 18.98
N ASN A 634 0.49 17.68 18.47
CA ASN A 634 1.19 18.73 19.21
C ASN A 634 0.68 20.15 18.89
N PHE A 635 -0.52 20.27 18.33
CA PHE A 635 -1.04 21.58 17.92
C PHE A 635 -1.24 22.54 19.11
N THR A 636 -1.45 22.03 20.33
CA THR A 636 -1.54 22.87 21.54
C THR A 636 -0.25 23.65 21.82
N ASP A 637 0.91 23.02 21.64
CA ASP A 637 2.21 23.68 21.81
C ASP A 637 2.41 24.73 20.71
N LEU A 638 2.05 24.38 19.47
CA LEU A 638 2.11 25.30 18.35
C LEU A 638 1.18 26.50 18.55
N ARG A 639 -0.04 26.28 19.06
CA ARG A 639 -1.02 27.33 19.38
C ARG A 639 -0.41 28.35 20.34
N THR A 640 0.22 27.87 21.41
CA THR A 640 0.91 28.72 22.40
C THR A 640 2.01 29.56 21.74
N LYS A 641 2.80 28.97 20.83
CA LYS A 641 3.82 29.69 20.06
C LYS A 641 3.22 30.76 19.14
N LEU A 642 2.14 30.44 18.44
CA LEU A 642 1.45 31.38 17.55
C LEU A 642 0.84 32.55 18.32
N GLU A 643 0.26 32.31 19.50
CA GLU A 643 -0.23 33.35 20.41
C GLU A 643 0.92 34.24 20.92
N GLY A 644 2.04 33.62 21.30
CA GLY A 644 3.26 34.33 21.68
C GLY A 644 3.80 35.22 20.55
N ILE A 645 3.86 34.69 19.33
CA ILE A 645 4.25 35.46 18.13
C ILE A 645 3.26 36.61 17.88
N ARG A 646 1.95 36.36 17.97
CA ARG A 646 0.92 37.39 17.79
C ARG A 646 1.14 38.58 18.73
N SER A 647 1.32 38.30 20.02
CA SER A 647 1.55 39.35 21.02
C SER A 647 2.91 40.03 20.86
N ASN A 648 3.98 39.25 20.65
CA ASN A 648 5.33 39.82 20.52
C ASN A 648 5.47 40.67 19.25
N ASN A 649 4.84 40.26 18.14
CA ASN A 649 4.88 40.98 16.88
C ASN A 649 4.26 42.39 16.99
N GLN A 650 3.15 42.52 17.72
CA GLN A 650 2.55 43.81 18.00
C GLN A 650 3.51 44.71 18.78
N ASN A 651 4.12 44.21 19.86
CA ASN A 651 5.10 44.96 20.66
C ASN A 651 6.31 45.40 19.82
N LEU A 652 6.81 44.54 18.94
CA LEU A 652 7.91 44.85 18.04
C LEU A 652 7.53 45.96 17.06
N LEU A 653 6.36 45.88 16.43
CA LEU A 653 5.89 46.92 15.51
C LEU A 653 5.70 48.28 16.19
N GLU A 654 5.19 48.30 17.42
CA GLU A 654 5.05 49.52 18.22
C GLU A 654 6.40 50.15 18.58
N ALA A 655 7.48 49.36 18.62
CA ALA A 655 8.83 49.84 18.90
C ALA A 655 9.51 50.53 17.70
N VAL A 656 8.99 50.33 16.48
CA VAL A 656 9.56 50.89 15.25
C VAL A 656 9.47 52.42 15.28
N ASN A 657 10.60 53.09 15.15
CA ASN A 657 10.63 54.55 15.19
C ASN A 657 10.25 55.15 13.83
N LEU A 658 9.01 55.59 13.70
CA LEU A 658 8.46 56.20 12.49
C LEU A 658 8.73 57.71 12.46
N SER A 659 10.01 58.10 12.41
CA SER A 659 10.40 59.51 12.36
C SER A 659 10.17 60.14 10.98
N GLY A 660 10.14 59.31 9.93
CA GLY A 660 9.87 59.69 8.55
C GLY A 660 10.82 60.72 7.94
N LYS A 661 12.03 60.85 8.47
CA LYS A 661 12.99 61.91 8.11
C LYS A 661 14.35 61.36 7.68
N GLU A 662 14.37 60.17 7.09
CA GLU A 662 15.60 59.52 6.65
C GLU A 662 16.21 60.28 5.46
N LYS A 663 17.29 61.02 5.71
CA LYS A 663 18.01 61.83 4.71
C LYS A 663 19.31 61.17 4.25
N ASN A 664 19.82 60.20 5.01
CA ASN A 664 21.01 59.43 4.71
C ASN A 664 20.91 58.00 5.27
N LEU A 665 21.80 57.11 4.85
CA LEU A 665 21.81 55.72 5.34
C LEU A 665 21.98 55.59 6.86
N GLY A 666 22.62 56.54 7.54
CA GLY A 666 22.75 56.54 9.00
C GLY A 666 21.41 56.78 9.72
N ASP A 667 20.48 57.51 9.10
CA ASP A 667 19.18 57.81 9.70
C ASP A 667 18.28 56.55 9.77
N ILE A 668 18.48 55.60 8.85
CA ILE A 668 17.76 54.32 8.78
C ILE A 668 17.95 53.50 10.06
N PHE A 669 19.11 53.60 10.72
CA PHE A 669 19.35 52.88 11.97
C PHE A 669 18.30 53.21 13.04
N TYR A 670 17.85 54.47 13.13
CA TYR A 670 16.91 54.88 14.17
C TYR A 670 15.58 54.12 14.08
N VAL A 671 15.17 53.69 12.89
CA VAL A 671 13.98 52.85 12.67
C VAL A 671 14.10 51.51 13.40
N TYR A 672 15.30 50.92 13.45
CA TYR A 672 15.58 49.61 14.03
C TYR A 672 16.17 49.65 15.45
N SER A 673 16.54 50.84 15.94
CA SER A 673 17.26 51.02 17.20
C SER A 673 16.55 50.37 18.40
N ASN A 674 15.24 50.59 18.54
CA ASN A 674 14.45 49.99 19.61
C ASN A 674 14.20 48.49 19.41
N LEU A 675 14.03 48.04 18.16
CA LEU A 675 13.87 46.62 17.83
C LEU A 675 15.09 45.81 18.28
N SER A 676 16.29 46.39 18.17
CA SER A 676 17.55 45.75 18.57
C SER A 676 17.67 45.46 20.07
N LEU A 677 16.80 46.07 20.89
CA LEU A 677 16.77 45.93 22.34
C LEU A 677 15.69 44.94 22.81
N MET A 678 14.82 44.49 21.91
CA MET A 678 13.71 43.59 22.22
C MET A 678 14.08 42.11 22.03
N SER A 679 13.22 41.20 22.47
CA SER A 679 13.42 39.77 22.22
C SER A 679 12.87 39.40 20.83
N PRO A 680 13.62 38.61 20.04
CA PRO A 680 13.12 38.14 18.74
C PRO A 680 11.92 37.19 18.93
N SER A 681 11.00 37.20 17.97
CA SER A 681 9.92 36.21 17.90
C SER A 681 10.46 34.79 17.67
N GLU A 682 9.68 33.77 17.99
CA GLU A 682 10.02 32.39 17.63
C GLU A 682 9.78 32.12 16.14
N GLN A 683 10.63 31.26 15.55
CA GLN A 683 10.43 30.74 14.20
C GLN A 683 9.44 29.58 14.24
N VAL A 684 8.45 29.60 13.35
CA VAL A 684 7.42 28.56 13.27
C VAL A 684 7.29 28.04 11.84
N PHE A 685 7.41 26.73 11.68
CA PHE A 685 7.25 26.05 10.40
C PHE A 685 5.84 25.44 10.32
N LEU A 686 5.03 25.92 9.38
CA LEU A 686 3.68 25.41 9.15
C LEU A 686 3.59 24.36 8.03
N HIS A 687 4.73 23.96 7.45
CA HIS A 687 4.81 23.10 6.28
C HIS A 687 4.03 21.79 6.42
N ASP A 688 4.29 21.04 7.51
CA ASP A 688 3.64 19.75 7.75
C ASP A 688 2.13 19.91 7.96
N LEU A 689 1.69 20.99 8.62
CA LEU A 689 0.27 21.29 8.79
C LEU A 689 -0.38 21.60 7.44
N ARG A 690 0.26 22.43 6.61
CA ARG A 690 -0.27 22.76 5.29
C ARG A 690 -0.40 21.52 4.40
N LEU A 691 0.64 20.67 4.38
CA LEU A 691 0.61 19.40 3.68
C LEU A 691 -0.42 18.42 4.24
N SER A 692 -0.79 18.54 5.51
CA SER A 692 -1.79 17.68 6.11
C SER A 692 -3.23 18.09 5.76
N MET A 693 -3.47 19.34 5.32
CA MET A 693 -4.82 19.82 4.97
C MET A 693 -5.51 18.97 3.90
N ARG A 694 -4.73 18.30 3.05
CA ARG A 694 -5.21 17.39 2.01
C ARG A 694 -5.71 16.02 2.50
N LEU A 695 -5.47 15.70 3.78
CA LEU A 695 -5.90 14.43 4.38
C LEU A 695 -7.33 14.51 4.94
N PHE A 696 -7.86 15.72 5.13
CA PHE A 696 -9.23 15.94 5.60
C PHE A 696 -10.25 15.55 4.52
N GLU A 697 -11.34 14.91 4.96
CA GLU A 697 -12.45 14.54 4.07
C GLU A 697 -13.19 15.79 3.54
N GLU A 698 -13.33 16.81 4.40
CA GLU A 698 -13.86 18.13 4.06
C GLU A 698 -12.79 19.18 4.39
N PRO A 699 -12.05 19.68 3.39
CA PRO A 699 -11.00 20.66 3.63
C PRO A 699 -11.59 22.01 4.02
N ASP A 700 -11.18 22.55 5.17
CA ASP A 700 -11.49 23.93 5.55
C ASP A 700 -10.67 24.90 4.70
N LYS A 701 -11.33 25.51 3.71
CA LYS A 701 -10.70 26.47 2.79
C LYS A 701 -10.13 27.69 3.49
N LYS A 702 -10.77 28.17 4.57
CA LYS A 702 -10.29 29.34 5.32
C LYS A 702 -9.02 28.99 6.08
N LEU A 703 -8.99 27.82 6.72
CA LEU A 703 -7.80 27.33 7.40
C LEU A 703 -6.65 27.10 6.42
N MET A 704 -6.94 26.49 5.27
CA MET A 704 -5.96 26.23 4.21
C MET A 704 -5.33 27.54 3.70
N GLU A 705 -6.15 28.55 3.39
CA GLU A 705 -5.68 29.89 3.01
C GLU A 705 -4.88 30.55 4.14
N SER A 706 -5.31 30.37 5.39
CA SER A 706 -4.62 30.94 6.56
C SER A 706 -3.20 30.37 6.69
N VAL A 707 -3.06 29.04 6.63
CA VAL A 707 -1.76 28.38 6.73
C VAL A 707 -0.87 28.77 5.55
N GLU A 708 -1.41 28.84 4.34
CA GLU A 708 -0.67 29.26 3.14
C GLU A 708 -0.11 30.68 3.24
N LYS A 709 -0.92 31.66 3.67
CA LYS A 709 -0.48 33.06 3.80
C LYS A 709 0.51 33.26 4.95
N LEU A 710 0.42 32.46 6.01
CA LEU A 710 1.23 32.61 7.21
C LEU A 710 2.55 31.84 7.19
N GLU A 711 2.65 30.75 6.41
CA GLU A 711 3.81 29.85 6.41
C GLU A 711 5.12 30.61 6.22
N LYS A 712 5.19 31.48 5.19
CA LYS A 712 6.42 32.22 4.88
C LYS A 712 6.75 33.31 5.91
N PRO A 713 5.83 34.20 6.33
CA PRO A 713 6.13 35.18 7.37
C PRO A 713 6.56 34.55 8.70
N LEU A 714 5.93 33.46 9.13
CA LEU A 714 6.23 32.79 10.40
C LEU A 714 7.52 31.97 10.37
N ALA A 715 7.91 31.45 9.21
CA ALA A 715 9.17 30.71 9.03
C ALA A 715 10.41 31.62 8.98
N THR A 716 10.29 32.93 9.19
CA THR A 716 11.42 33.87 9.25
C THR A 716 12.38 33.47 10.37
N ASP A 717 13.69 33.43 10.10
CA ASP A 717 14.73 33.31 11.14
C ASP A 717 14.88 34.65 11.89
N TRP A 718 14.00 34.84 12.86
CA TRP A 718 13.93 36.04 13.69
C TRP A 718 15.20 36.25 14.53
N GLN A 719 15.89 35.18 14.92
CA GLN A 719 17.13 35.28 15.70
C GLN A 719 18.24 35.88 14.84
N MET A 720 18.41 35.38 13.61
CA MET A 720 19.35 35.94 12.66
C MET A 720 18.99 37.39 12.35
N ALA A 721 17.74 37.67 12.00
CA ALA A 721 17.29 39.03 11.67
C ALA A 721 17.58 40.02 12.81
N HIS A 722 17.26 39.64 14.05
CA HIS A 722 17.52 40.47 15.22
C HIS A 722 19.03 40.69 15.47
N ALA A 723 19.86 39.65 15.30
CA ALA A 723 21.31 39.80 15.37
C ALA A 723 21.85 40.77 14.31
N LYS A 724 21.25 40.81 13.12
CA LYS A 724 21.61 41.77 12.07
C LYS A 724 21.14 43.18 12.41
N MET A 725 19.93 43.36 12.94
CA MET A 725 19.41 44.66 13.37
C MET A 725 20.33 45.33 14.41
N LYS A 726 20.91 44.55 15.33
CA LYS A 726 21.90 45.04 16.31
C LYS A 726 23.18 45.60 15.68
N ARG A 727 23.62 45.02 14.55
CA ARG A 727 24.83 45.44 13.82
C ARG A 727 24.55 46.46 12.71
N LEU A 728 23.28 46.76 12.47
CA LEU A 728 22.84 47.60 11.37
C LEU A 728 23.48 49.01 11.33
N PRO A 729 23.72 49.73 12.46
CA PRO A 729 24.35 51.05 12.37
C PRO A 729 25.79 50.99 11.82
N ASP A 730 26.59 50.02 12.26
CA ASP A 730 27.95 49.82 11.76
C ASP A 730 27.94 49.46 10.27
N ILE A 731 26.99 48.59 9.88
CA ILE A 731 26.77 48.15 8.50
C ILE A 731 26.42 49.34 7.59
N LEU A 732 25.43 50.15 7.98
CA LEU A 732 24.96 51.29 7.20
C LEU A 732 26.03 52.37 7.07
N TRP A 733 26.83 52.60 8.12
CA TRP A 733 27.96 53.52 8.06
C TRP A 733 29.03 53.06 7.07
N ALA A 734 29.40 51.78 7.08
CA ALA A 734 30.36 51.20 6.14
C ALA A 734 29.86 51.24 4.69
N ILE A 735 28.57 50.97 4.48
CA ILE A 735 27.92 51.05 3.16
C ILE A 735 27.88 52.51 2.67
N ASN A 736 27.54 53.47 3.54
CA ASN A 736 27.53 54.89 3.20
C ASN A 736 28.90 55.37 2.70
N ARG A 737 29.96 55.02 3.43
CA ARG A 737 31.34 55.32 3.01
C ARG A 737 31.69 54.71 1.65
N SER A 738 31.20 53.50 1.37
CA SER A 738 31.42 52.83 0.08
C SER A 738 30.73 53.57 -1.07
N PHE A 739 29.51 54.08 -0.86
CA PHE A 739 28.82 54.93 -1.83
C PHE A 739 29.50 56.29 -2.03
N GLU A 740 29.97 56.95 -0.97
CA GLU A 740 30.73 58.20 -1.08
C GLU A 740 31.97 58.03 -1.96
N ILE A 741 32.73 56.94 -1.78
CA ILE A 741 33.89 56.61 -2.61
C ILE A 741 33.48 56.33 -4.06
N PHE A 742 32.40 55.58 -4.26
CA PHE A 742 31.91 55.22 -5.59
C PHE A 742 31.46 56.45 -6.39
N PHE A 743 30.68 57.35 -5.79
CA PHE A 743 30.16 58.55 -6.45
C PHE A 743 31.16 59.72 -6.51
N TRP A 744 32.29 59.66 -5.78
CA TRP A 744 33.32 60.69 -5.81
C TRP A 744 33.77 61.00 -7.26
N LYS A 745 33.54 62.23 -7.73
CA LYS A 745 34.05 62.75 -9.00
C LYS A 745 35.55 63.09 -8.85
N ARG A 746 36.43 62.40 -9.58
CA ARG A 746 37.86 62.75 -9.65
C ARG A 746 37.99 64.22 -10.09
N LYS A 747 38.63 65.07 -9.29
CA LYS A 747 39.25 66.31 -9.80
C LYS A 747 40.69 65.94 -10.15
N ASP A 748 41.10 66.20 -11.39
CA ASP A 748 42.37 65.75 -12.00
C ASP A 748 43.67 66.35 -11.42
N LYS A 749 43.77 66.61 -10.11
CA LYS A 749 44.98 67.24 -9.52
C LYS A 749 45.50 66.70 -8.19
N GLU A 750 45.01 65.57 -7.67
CA GLU A 750 45.52 65.02 -6.39
C GLU A 750 45.84 63.52 -6.46
N LEU A 751 46.58 63.11 -7.50
CA LEU A 751 47.04 61.73 -7.70
C LEU A 751 48.19 61.31 -6.76
N GLY A 752 48.63 62.17 -5.84
CA GLY A 752 49.78 61.89 -4.96
C GLY A 752 49.45 61.46 -3.54
N ILE A 753 48.22 61.63 -3.04
CA ILE A 753 47.96 61.57 -1.58
C ILE A 753 47.03 60.40 -1.17
N PHE A 754 46.06 60.00 -2.01
CA PHE A 754 45.06 58.99 -1.58
C PHE A 754 45.48 57.53 -1.79
N GLU A 755 46.41 57.21 -2.68
CA GLU A 755 46.95 55.84 -2.79
C GLU A 755 47.80 55.45 -1.56
N GLN A 756 48.34 56.42 -0.81
CA GLN A 756 49.02 56.17 0.47
C GLN A 756 48.06 56.07 1.67
N MET A 757 46.86 56.67 1.60
CA MET A 757 45.89 56.61 2.70
C MET A 757 45.08 55.31 2.74
N GLY A 758 44.98 54.57 1.62
CA GLY A 758 44.31 53.27 1.54
C GLY A 758 45.11 52.09 2.11
N ALA A 759 46.40 52.26 2.39
CA ALA A 759 47.30 51.20 2.89
C ALA A 759 47.67 51.33 4.38
N GLY A 760 47.14 52.35 5.09
CA GLY A 760 47.70 52.80 6.39
C GLY A 760 46.83 52.65 7.64
N TRP A 761 45.70 51.94 7.61
CA TRP A 761 44.84 51.79 8.80
C TRP A 761 44.44 50.33 9.04
N CYS A 762 45.42 49.50 9.37
CA CYS A 762 45.19 48.43 10.34
C CYS A 762 45.05 49.08 11.72
N ILE A 763 43.82 49.31 12.19
CA ILE A 763 43.61 49.58 13.62
C ILE A 763 43.85 48.25 14.36
N PRO A 764 44.74 48.21 15.37
CA PRO A 764 44.99 46.99 16.13
C PRO A 764 43.75 46.62 16.94
N VAL A 765 43.41 45.33 16.90
CA VAL A 765 42.49 44.68 17.82
C VAL A 765 42.96 45.00 19.24
N ASN A 766 42.21 45.83 19.97
CA ASN A 766 42.53 46.18 21.34
C ASN A 766 42.54 44.92 22.21
N ARG A 767 43.67 44.70 22.87
CA ARG A 767 43.88 43.72 23.92
C ARG A 767 42.82 43.93 25.01
N ARG A 768 42.21 42.82 25.44
CA ARG A 768 41.47 42.73 26.72
C ARG A 768 42.39 43.22 27.85
N PRO A 769 41.91 44.04 28.80
CA PRO A 769 42.56 44.11 30.10
C PRO A 769 42.26 42.81 30.85
N ASN A 770 43.31 42.10 31.24
CA ASN A 770 43.22 41.08 32.29
C ASN A 770 42.71 41.74 33.57
N ILE A 771 41.61 41.22 34.10
CA ILE A 771 41.24 41.39 35.50
C ILE A 771 41.50 40.02 36.14
N THR A 772 42.47 40.00 37.04
CA THR A 772 42.72 38.95 38.04
C THR A 772 41.56 38.85 39.02
#